data_AF-A0A257WJI4-F1
#
_entry.id   AF-A0A257WJI4-F1
#
_cell.length_a   1.000
_cell.length_b   1.000
_cell.length_c   1.000
_cell.angle_alpha   90.00
_cell.angle_beta   90.00
_cell.angle_gamma   90.00
#
_symmetry.space_group_name_H-M   'P 1'
#
loop_
_entity.id
_entity.type
_entity.pdbx_description
1 polymer ?
#
loop_
_entity_poly.entity_id
_entity_poly.type
_entity_poly.pdbx_seq_one_letter_code
_entity_poly.pdbx_strand_id
1 'polypeptide(L)'
;LPDIVTLPQHFKNNGWYSMSLGKIFHHSEREPGDDPQSWSEPAWYHGEPVRSWFNKETEEKLKAIKKLPPDKRPKLVRGPPYEAADEPDEVYSDSKTAAKAIETLQQLKGMEKPFFLGVGFHKPHLPFTCPQKYWDLYPAKTIKLPDNYKPSPDVPAPALHNWYELRSYGDVPPHGGIPDEMALNLIRGYRACTTFVDAQIGRVLDELDRLGLRENTVVVLLGDHGYHLGENGIFTKMTNFELCTRAPLIVSAPGQKPGQRTRALVEFVDIYPTLAELCGLKLPAHLEGTSFAPLLADPEQKWKRAAFSQYLRPGKEKFMGRSIRTDRWRYTEWTNAQDEVVGTELYDERTDPKEDHNLAKDVANAETVAAMAKQLHEGPKKKAAAPAKTEAPKQKTVEKPKKAAAAKAGGDIVLGDFEGKDLSGWTVNGKAFAAAPVQPGDRFTAFEGVGIEWSGGEGPKSTGTLLSDKFKLERRFVNYLVAGARDLPARLGVELLVEGKVVRAASATEIKDAAKAMDWRTWDVHDLKGQMAQIRVNDQSVLGSIAVDSFAQSDKAKGLPVDASVLGYESLRPQYHYTALSGWLNDANGLVHYQGVWHLFHQHRPPEHAGITWGHAKSTDLLRWQRLPEAIKIDGGDGVAASGSGLVDWKNRSGLQRGEHPPLLFFYSEHDKAKGGDRINQCLAFSADAGKTFELYKGNPLLVTPATKDRDPKVFYHEPSKAWIMVLSLSRDNKDREHVTYGIFRSPDLKSWKLMQELGPGSWYWECPDMYQLA
;
A
#
# COMPACT_ATOMS: atom_id res chain seq x y z
N LEU A 1 -21.05 8.78 -35.79
CA LEU A 1 -19.86 8.31 -36.54
C LEU A 1 -20.07 6.83 -36.86
N PRO A 2 -20.84 6.48 -37.90
CA PRO A 2 -21.16 5.08 -38.20
C PRO A 2 -19.98 4.29 -38.81
N ASP A 3 -18.98 4.96 -39.38
CA ASP A 3 -17.92 4.30 -40.19
C ASP A 3 -16.55 4.20 -39.49
N ILE A 4 -16.45 4.54 -38.20
CA ILE A 4 -15.17 4.43 -37.48
C ILE A 4 -14.92 2.97 -37.08
N VAL A 5 -13.75 2.45 -37.47
CA VAL A 5 -13.33 1.09 -37.10
C VAL A 5 -12.93 1.05 -35.63
N THR A 6 -13.68 0.32 -34.82
CA THR A 6 -13.41 0.15 -33.38
C THR A 6 -12.20 -0.75 -33.13
N LEU A 7 -11.65 -0.72 -31.92
CA LEU A 7 -10.54 -1.58 -31.50
C LEU A 7 -10.82 -3.09 -31.73
N PRO A 8 -11.87 -3.69 -31.16
CA PRO A 8 -12.17 -5.10 -31.39
C PRO A 8 -12.47 -5.43 -32.86
N GLN A 9 -13.18 -4.54 -33.58
CA GLN A 9 -13.41 -4.70 -35.03
C GLN A 9 -12.09 -4.74 -35.81
N HIS A 10 -11.11 -3.91 -35.45
CA HIS A 10 -9.81 -3.93 -36.10
C HIS A 10 -9.04 -5.22 -35.85
N PHE A 11 -9.07 -5.75 -34.62
CA PHE A 11 -8.49 -7.06 -34.32
C PHE A 11 -9.17 -8.15 -35.16
N LYS A 12 -10.50 -8.19 -35.17
CA LYS A 12 -11.30 -9.14 -35.96
C LYS A 12 -10.96 -9.07 -37.46
N ASN A 13 -10.90 -7.86 -38.02
CA ASN A 13 -10.56 -7.64 -39.43
C ASN A 13 -9.13 -8.07 -39.78
N ASN A 14 -8.24 -8.23 -38.79
CA ASN A 14 -6.88 -8.73 -38.96
C ASN A 14 -6.73 -10.21 -38.51
N GLY A 15 -7.82 -10.98 -38.55
CA GLY A 15 -7.79 -12.43 -38.36
C GLY A 15 -7.84 -12.91 -36.91
N TRP A 16 -8.03 -12.01 -35.94
CA TRP A 16 -8.21 -12.38 -34.54
C TRP A 16 -9.65 -12.84 -34.27
N TYR A 17 -9.81 -13.71 -33.28
CA TYR A 17 -11.11 -14.07 -32.73
C TYR A 17 -11.49 -13.06 -31.63
N SER A 18 -12.56 -12.30 -31.80
CA SER A 18 -12.93 -11.21 -30.90
C SER A 18 -14.20 -11.55 -30.12
N MET A 19 -14.18 -11.38 -28.80
CA MET A 19 -15.29 -11.71 -27.92
C MET A 19 -15.51 -10.62 -26.87
N SER A 20 -16.78 -10.42 -26.51
CA SER A 20 -17.23 -9.45 -25.51
C SER A 20 -18.08 -10.16 -24.46
N LEU A 21 -17.63 -10.09 -23.21
CA LEU A 21 -18.31 -10.66 -22.05
C LEU A 21 -18.59 -9.55 -21.03
N GLY A 22 -19.84 -9.39 -20.60
CA GLY A 22 -20.23 -8.35 -19.66
C GLY A 22 -20.29 -6.96 -20.32
N LYS A 23 -20.02 -5.90 -19.55
CA LYS A 23 -20.17 -4.51 -19.99
C LYS A 23 -18.88 -4.01 -20.65
N ILE A 24 -18.76 -4.19 -21.97
CA ILE A 24 -17.66 -3.59 -22.77
C ILE A 24 -18.12 -2.28 -23.42
N PHE A 25 -19.09 -2.35 -24.32
CA PHE A 25 -19.83 -1.16 -24.74
C PHE A 25 -20.92 -0.84 -23.72
N HIS A 26 -21.28 0.44 -23.62
CA HIS A 26 -22.39 0.85 -22.77
C HIS A 26 -23.70 0.42 -23.41
N HIS A 27 -24.52 -0.31 -22.63
CA HIS A 27 -25.91 -0.61 -22.97
C HIS A 27 -26.85 -0.28 -21.81
N SER A 28 -28.08 0.07 -22.16
CA SER A 28 -29.18 0.34 -21.24
C SER A 28 -30.52 -0.03 -21.88
N GLU A 29 -31.62 0.01 -21.12
CA GLU A 29 -32.98 -0.17 -21.66
C GLU A 29 -33.32 0.81 -22.80
N ARG A 30 -32.58 1.93 -22.90
CA ARG A 30 -32.76 2.97 -23.93
C ARG A 30 -31.74 2.88 -25.07
N GLU A 31 -30.65 2.17 -24.85
CA GLU A 31 -29.51 2.08 -25.77
C GLU A 31 -29.05 0.62 -25.80
N PRO A 32 -29.53 -0.19 -26.76
CA PRO A 32 -29.19 -1.62 -26.80
C PRO A 32 -27.69 -1.90 -27.01
N GLY A 33 -26.89 -0.88 -27.35
CA GLY A 33 -25.56 -0.66 -26.76
C GLY A 33 -24.49 -1.74 -26.96
N ASP A 34 -24.47 -2.37 -28.12
CA ASP A 34 -23.34 -3.20 -28.55
C ASP A 34 -22.99 -2.92 -30.01
N ASP A 35 -21.83 -3.40 -30.45
CA ASP A 35 -21.31 -3.22 -31.80
C ASP A 35 -21.08 -4.59 -32.48
N PRO A 36 -22.11 -5.24 -33.05
CA PRO A 36 -22.00 -6.61 -33.55
C PRO A 36 -20.91 -6.84 -34.61
N GLN A 37 -20.57 -5.79 -35.38
CA GLN A 37 -19.45 -5.85 -36.34
C GLN A 37 -18.10 -6.08 -35.67
N SER A 38 -17.94 -5.66 -34.41
CA SER A 38 -16.71 -5.80 -33.62
C SER A 38 -16.41 -7.22 -33.18
N TRP A 39 -17.42 -8.08 -33.09
CA TRP A 39 -17.32 -9.36 -32.37
C TRP A 39 -17.46 -10.56 -33.32
N SER A 40 -16.71 -11.64 -33.04
CA SER A 40 -16.82 -12.90 -33.78
C SER A 40 -18.11 -13.66 -33.46
N GLU A 41 -18.66 -13.42 -32.28
CA GLU A 41 -19.92 -13.96 -31.77
C GLU A 41 -20.75 -12.83 -31.15
N PRO A 42 -22.08 -12.98 -31.01
CA PRO A 42 -22.88 -12.01 -30.25
C PRO A 42 -22.30 -11.77 -28.86
N ALA A 43 -22.22 -10.52 -28.42
CA ALA A 43 -21.73 -10.22 -27.07
C ALA A 43 -22.57 -10.94 -26.03
N TRP A 44 -21.90 -11.46 -25.01
CA TRP A 44 -22.54 -12.16 -23.93
C TRP A 44 -22.70 -11.24 -22.72
N TYR A 45 -23.90 -11.21 -22.17
CA TYR A 45 -24.20 -10.56 -20.90
C TYR A 45 -24.83 -11.58 -19.94
N HIS A 46 -24.80 -11.31 -18.64
CA HIS A 46 -25.17 -12.28 -17.58
C HIS A 46 -26.68 -12.62 -17.47
N GLY A 47 -27.41 -12.54 -18.59
CA GLY A 47 -28.83 -12.90 -18.75
C GLY A 47 -29.78 -11.94 -18.04
N GLU A 48 -31.03 -11.89 -18.49
CA GLU A 48 -32.13 -11.20 -17.80
C GLU A 48 -33.07 -12.22 -17.13
N PRO A 49 -33.59 -11.95 -15.92
CA PRO A 49 -33.42 -10.72 -15.15
C PRO A 49 -32.11 -10.67 -14.34
N VAL A 50 -31.39 -9.56 -14.43
CA VAL A 50 -30.22 -9.31 -13.55
C VAL A 50 -30.71 -9.04 -12.12
N ARG A 51 -30.46 -9.99 -11.22
CA ARG A 51 -30.74 -9.81 -9.79
C ARG A 51 -29.60 -9.04 -9.13
N SER A 52 -29.88 -7.81 -8.70
CA SER A 52 -28.91 -6.95 -8.00
C SER A 52 -29.04 -6.96 -6.46
N TRP A 53 -30.19 -7.38 -5.94
CA TRP A 53 -30.51 -7.41 -4.51
C TRP A 53 -30.99 -8.81 -4.08
N PHE A 54 -30.50 -9.26 -2.95
CA PHE A 54 -30.66 -10.60 -2.41
C PHE A 54 -31.28 -10.62 -1.02
N ASN A 55 -31.22 -9.51 -0.25
CA ASN A 55 -31.89 -9.44 1.05
C ASN A 55 -33.41 -9.58 0.90
N LYS A 56 -34.00 -10.44 1.73
CA LYS A 56 -35.45 -10.74 1.71
C LYS A 56 -36.31 -9.49 1.84
N GLU A 57 -35.94 -8.58 2.74
CA GLU A 57 -36.67 -7.32 2.95
C GLU A 57 -36.65 -6.43 1.69
N THR A 58 -35.49 -6.28 1.06
CA THR A 58 -35.35 -5.54 -0.21
C THR A 58 -36.21 -6.19 -1.30
N GLU A 59 -36.19 -7.51 -1.40
CA GLU A 59 -36.97 -8.25 -2.39
C GLU A 59 -38.48 -8.06 -2.20
N GLU A 60 -38.97 -8.15 -0.97
CA GLU A 60 -40.38 -7.92 -0.62
C GLU A 60 -40.80 -6.48 -0.92
N LYS A 61 -39.96 -5.49 -0.58
CA LYS A 61 -40.17 -4.07 -0.93
C LYS A 61 -40.27 -3.87 -2.45
N LEU A 62 -39.34 -4.43 -3.22
CA LEU A 62 -39.36 -4.31 -4.68
C LEU A 62 -40.59 -5.01 -5.31
N LYS A 63 -41.00 -6.17 -4.78
CA LYS A 63 -42.23 -6.85 -5.21
C LYS A 63 -43.46 -5.99 -4.93
N ALA A 64 -43.53 -5.33 -3.77
CA ALA A 64 -44.63 -4.42 -3.43
C ALA A 64 -44.68 -3.22 -4.38
N ILE A 65 -43.54 -2.59 -4.68
CA ILE A 65 -43.45 -1.46 -5.62
C ILE A 65 -43.88 -1.88 -7.03
N LYS A 66 -43.46 -3.07 -7.50
CA LYS A 66 -43.87 -3.62 -8.80
C LYS A 66 -45.36 -3.95 -8.89
N LYS A 67 -46.07 -4.07 -7.77
CA LYS A 67 -47.54 -4.25 -7.73
C LYS A 67 -48.32 -2.94 -7.73
N LEU A 68 -47.65 -1.79 -7.52
CA LEU A 68 -48.32 -0.49 -7.58
C LEU A 68 -48.89 -0.23 -8.99
N PRO A 69 -50.04 0.48 -9.09
CA PRO A 69 -50.56 1.00 -10.35
C PRO A 69 -49.48 1.76 -11.14
N PRO A 70 -49.45 1.70 -12.48
CA PRO A 70 -48.40 2.34 -13.29
C PRO A 70 -48.21 3.84 -13.01
N ASP A 71 -49.28 4.56 -12.72
CA ASP A 71 -49.29 5.98 -12.36
C ASP A 71 -48.69 6.28 -10.97
N LYS A 72 -48.65 5.27 -10.09
CA LYS A 72 -48.06 5.35 -8.73
C LYS A 72 -46.70 4.69 -8.63
N ARG A 73 -46.21 4.07 -9.71
CA ARG A 73 -44.93 3.38 -9.72
C ARG A 73 -43.81 4.37 -10.07
N PRO A 74 -42.65 4.33 -9.37
CA PRO A 74 -41.48 5.07 -9.79
C PRO A 74 -41.06 4.72 -11.23
N LYS A 75 -40.56 5.72 -11.97
CA LYS A 75 -40.07 5.54 -13.35
C LYS A 75 -38.99 4.46 -13.46
N LEU A 76 -38.16 4.31 -12.43
CA LEU A 76 -37.16 3.25 -12.29
C LEU A 76 -37.41 2.55 -10.96
N VAL A 77 -37.66 1.24 -11.00
CA VAL A 77 -37.85 0.44 -9.78
C VAL A 77 -36.50 -0.11 -9.34
N ARG A 78 -35.83 0.62 -8.44
CA ARG A 78 -34.52 0.29 -7.88
C ARG A 78 -34.61 0.10 -6.37
N GLY A 79 -33.85 -0.87 -5.84
CA GLY A 79 -33.66 -1.06 -4.40
C GLY A 79 -32.66 -0.05 -3.82
N PRO A 80 -32.17 -0.28 -2.60
CA PRO A 80 -31.20 0.59 -1.95
C PRO A 80 -29.91 0.71 -2.78
N PRO A 81 -29.16 1.82 -2.63
CA PRO A 81 -27.95 2.07 -3.41
C PRO A 81 -26.78 1.15 -3.03
N TYR A 82 -26.92 0.39 -1.94
CA TYR A 82 -25.98 -0.62 -1.50
C TYR A 82 -26.70 -1.77 -0.80
N GLU A 83 -26.08 -2.94 -0.76
CA GLU A 83 -26.56 -4.09 0.00
C GLU A 83 -25.42 -5.04 0.34
N ALA A 84 -25.44 -5.56 1.56
CA ALA A 84 -24.65 -6.70 1.98
C ALA A 84 -25.62 -7.85 2.24
N ALA A 85 -25.46 -8.95 1.50
CA ALA A 85 -26.24 -10.18 1.69
C ALA A 85 -25.29 -11.35 1.91
N ASP A 86 -25.65 -12.23 2.85
CA ASP A 86 -24.91 -13.47 3.11
C ASP A 86 -25.24 -14.53 2.06
N GLU A 87 -24.73 -14.28 0.85
CA GLU A 87 -24.94 -15.09 -0.33
C GLU A 87 -23.58 -15.44 -0.94
N PRO A 88 -23.45 -16.61 -1.59
CA PRO A 88 -22.21 -17.00 -2.24
C PRO A 88 -21.93 -16.14 -3.48
N ASP A 89 -20.68 -16.02 -3.91
CA ASP A 89 -20.27 -15.12 -5.01
C ASP A 89 -21.05 -15.38 -6.30
N GLU A 90 -21.34 -16.65 -6.58
CA GLU A 90 -21.93 -17.18 -7.81
C GLU A 90 -23.31 -16.61 -8.14
N VAL A 91 -24.03 -16.07 -7.15
CA VAL A 91 -25.34 -15.46 -7.41
C VAL A 91 -25.20 -14.07 -8.06
N TYR A 92 -24.06 -13.40 -7.88
CA TYR A 92 -23.77 -12.05 -8.38
C TYR A 92 -23.26 -12.07 -9.82
N SER A 93 -23.58 -11.01 -10.57
CA SER A 93 -23.31 -10.88 -12.01
C SER A 93 -21.83 -10.99 -12.39
N ASP A 94 -20.93 -10.43 -11.57
CA ASP A 94 -19.50 -10.41 -11.90
C ASP A 94 -18.84 -11.76 -11.67
N SER A 95 -19.33 -12.57 -10.72
CA SER A 95 -18.90 -13.97 -10.57
C SER A 95 -19.34 -14.82 -11.77
N LYS A 96 -20.54 -14.59 -12.31
CA LYS A 96 -21.02 -15.22 -13.56
C LYS A 96 -20.19 -14.79 -14.76
N THR A 97 -19.81 -13.52 -14.82
CA THR A 97 -18.95 -12.97 -15.87
C THR A 97 -17.55 -13.60 -15.82
N ALA A 98 -16.96 -13.75 -14.63
CA ALA A 98 -15.70 -14.47 -14.45
C ALA A 98 -15.81 -15.95 -14.86
N ALA A 99 -16.88 -16.64 -14.46
CA ALA A 99 -17.12 -18.02 -14.86
C ALA A 99 -17.23 -18.16 -16.39
N LYS A 100 -17.93 -17.23 -17.06
CA LYS A 100 -18.01 -17.23 -18.53
C LYS A 100 -16.66 -16.91 -19.18
N ALA A 101 -15.87 -16.01 -18.61
CA ALA A 101 -14.52 -15.72 -19.10
C ALA A 101 -13.60 -16.93 -18.99
N ILE A 102 -13.68 -17.69 -17.90
CA ILE A 102 -12.94 -18.94 -17.69
C ILE A 102 -13.33 -19.97 -18.76
N GLU A 103 -14.62 -20.22 -18.96
CA GLU A 103 -15.11 -21.12 -20.01
C GLU A 103 -14.63 -20.68 -21.41
N THR A 104 -14.67 -19.37 -21.67
CA THR A 104 -14.24 -18.78 -22.94
C THR A 104 -12.74 -18.96 -23.16
N LEU A 105 -11.90 -18.74 -22.14
CA LEU A 105 -10.45 -18.98 -22.23
C LEU A 105 -10.13 -20.45 -22.54
N GLN A 106 -10.89 -21.40 -21.95
CA GLN A 106 -10.75 -22.82 -22.23
C GLN A 106 -11.06 -23.16 -23.70
N GLN A 107 -12.08 -22.51 -24.28
CA GLN A 107 -12.43 -22.64 -25.70
C GLN A 107 -11.35 -22.02 -26.59
N LEU A 108 -10.93 -20.79 -26.29
CA LEU A 108 -9.93 -20.03 -27.05
C LEU A 108 -8.57 -20.75 -27.07
N LYS A 109 -8.19 -21.45 -26.00
CA LYS A 109 -6.96 -22.26 -25.96
C LYS A 109 -6.89 -23.31 -27.08
N GLY A 110 -8.03 -23.84 -27.50
CA GLY A 110 -8.14 -24.84 -28.57
C GLY A 110 -8.14 -24.27 -29.98
N MET A 111 -8.16 -22.93 -30.14
CA MET A 111 -8.23 -22.28 -31.45
C MET A 111 -6.83 -22.02 -32.03
N GLU A 112 -6.72 -22.10 -33.36
CA GLU A 112 -5.49 -21.69 -34.07
C GLU A 112 -5.36 -20.16 -34.19
N LYS A 113 -6.49 -19.43 -34.15
CA LYS A 113 -6.50 -17.96 -34.26
C LYS A 113 -6.09 -17.30 -32.93
N PRO A 114 -5.37 -16.17 -32.96
CA PRO A 114 -5.17 -15.34 -31.76
C PRO A 114 -6.50 -14.70 -31.33
N PHE A 115 -6.63 -14.31 -30.06
CA PHE A 115 -7.90 -13.82 -29.51
C PHE A 115 -7.81 -12.40 -28.92
N PHE A 116 -8.89 -11.64 -29.10
CA PHE A 116 -9.19 -10.41 -28.38
C PHE A 116 -10.37 -10.71 -27.46
N LEU A 117 -10.18 -10.65 -26.15
CA LEU A 117 -11.23 -10.94 -25.17
C LEU A 117 -11.49 -9.72 -24.30
N GLY A 118 -12.66 -9.10 -24.44
CA GLY A 118 -13.16 -8.12 -23.50
C GLY A 118 -13.91 -8.79 -22.36
N VAL A 119 -13.49 -8.54 -21.12
CA VAL A 119 -14.20 -8.97 -19.90
C VAL A 119 -14.58 -7.73 -19.08
N GLY A 120 -15.85 -7.33 -19.15
CA GLY A 120 -16.39 -6.12 -18.54
C GLY A 120 -17.12 -6.42 -17.24
N PHE A 121 -16.40 -6.33 -16.12
CA PHE A 121 -17.02 -6.38 -14.79
C PHE A 121 -17.85 -5.12 -14.52
N HIS A 122 -18.98 -5.28 -13.81
CA HIS A 122 -19.93 -4.20 -13.56
C HIS A 122 -19.60 -3.41 -12.30
N LYS A 123 -19.19 -4.09 -11.21
CA LYS A 123 -18.79 -3.41 -9.98
C LYS A 123 -17.43 -2.70 -10.16
N PRO A 124 -17.19 -1.59 -9.44
CA PRO A 124 -18.00 -1.03 -8.37
C PRO A 124 -19.10 -0.05 -8.84
N HIS A 125 -19.69 -0.17 -10.04
CA HIS A 125 -20.88 0.63 -10.39
C HIS A 125 -22.07 0.36 -9.45
N LEU A 126 -22.87 1.40 -9.19
CA LEU A 126 -24.10 1.30 -8.39
C LEU A 126 -25.08 0.25 -8.96
N PRO A 127 -25.90 -0.41 -8.13
CA PRO A 127 -25.87 -0.34 -6.66
C PRO A 127 -24.62 -1.07 -6.12
N PHE A 128 -24.08 -0.66 -4.99
CA PHE A 128 -22.94 -1.36 -4.36
C PHE A 128 -23.43 -2.62 -3.64
N THR A 129 -23.65 -3.68 -4.42
CA THR A 129 -24.14 -4.97 -3.95
C THR A 129 -23.09 -6.06 -4.17
N CYS A 130 -22.65 -6.68 -3.08
CA CYS A 130 -21.72 -7.81 -3.09
C CYS A 130 -21.89 -8.65 -1.81
N PRO A 131 -21.37 -9.88 -1.77
CA PRO A 131 -21.45 -10.75 -0.59
C PRO A 131 -20.96 -10.11 0.71
N GLN A 132 -21.61 -10.45 1.82
CA GLN A 132 -21.31 -9.95 3.18
C GLN A 132 -19.83 -10.11 3.53
N LYS A 133 -19.20 -11.23 3.17
CA LYS A 133 -17.78 -11.49 3.45
C LYS A 133 -16.82 -10.39 2.96
N TYR A 134 -17.18 -9.66 1.89
CA TYR A 134 -16.38 -8.53 1.38
C TYR A 134 -16.62 -7.24 2.17
N TRP A 135 -17.83 -7.05 2.70
CA TRP A 135 -18.15 -5.94 3.59
C TRP A 135 -17.46 -6.08 4.95
N ASP A 136 -17.24 -7.31 5.40
CA ASP A 136 -16.60 -7.61 6.68
C ASP A 136 -15.11 -7.23 6.70
N LEU A 137 -14.47 -7.16 5.52
CA LEU A 137 -13.11 -6.63 5.36
C LEU A 137 -13.00 -5.13 5.66
N TYR A 138 -14.14 -4.43 5.74
CA TYR A 138 -14.21 -2.99 5.97
C TYR A 138 -15.12 -2.69 7.17
N PRO A 139 -14.65 -2.83 8.42
CA PRO A 139 -15.47 -2.57 9.59
C PRO A 139 -16.02 -1.14 9.58
N ALA A 140 -17.33 -0.95 9.83
CA ALA A 140 -17.99 0.36 9.67
C ALA A 140 -17.28 1.51 10.41
N LYS A 141 -16.74 1.24 11.61
CA LYS A 141 -15.98 2.20 12.43
C LYS A 141 -14.68 2.73 11.80
N THR A 142 -14.16 2.07 10.75
CA THR A 142 -12.93 2.50 10.05
C THR A 142 -13.23 3.40 8.85
N ILE A 143 -14.50 3.55 8.48
CA ILE A 143 -14.93 4.38 7.36
C ILE A 143 -15.13 5.81 7.84
N LYS A 144 -14.63 6.77 7.06
CA LYS A 144 -14.71 8.21 7.34
C LYS A 144 -15.15 8.92 6.07
N LEU A 145 -15.90 10.01 6.25
CA LEU A 145 -16.18 10.96 5.18
C LEU A 145 -14.87 11.64 4.74
N PRO A 146 -14.76 12.05 3.47
CA PRO A 146 -13.61 12.81 3.00
C PRO A 146 -13.55 14.19 3.68
N ASP A 147 -12.33 14.72 3.87
CA ASP A 147 -12.16 16.02 4.54
C ASP A 147 -12.84 17.17 3.76
N ASN A 148 -12.93 17.03 2.43
CA ASN A 148 -13.58 17.98 1.52
C ASN A 148 -15.01 17.55 1.16
N TYR A 149 -15.80 17.09 2.15
CA TYR A 149 -17.20 16.64 1.97
C TYR A 149 -18.20 17.77 1.59
N LYS A 150 -17.72 18.97 1.26
CA LYS A 150 -18.49 20.10 0.77
C LYS A 150 -17.77 20.72 -0.42
N PRO A 151 -18.49 21.20 -1.45
CA PRO A 151 -17.85 21.88 -2.57
C PRO A 151 -17.22 23.18 -2.08
N SER A 152 -16.05 23.50 -2.63
CA SER A 152 -15.43 24.80 -2.46
C SER A 152 -16.31 25.90 -3.10
N PRO A 153 -16.47 27.07 -2.46
CA PRO A 153 -17.32 28.15 -2.96
C PRO A 153 -16.82 28.74 -4.29
N ASP A 154 -15.55 28.52 -4.62
CA ASP A 154 -14.91 29.06 -5.83
C ASP A 154 -15.07 28.15 -7.06
N VAL A 155 -15.71 27.00 -6.91
CA VAL A 155 -16.01 26.08 -8.02
C VAL A 155 -17.16 26.63 -8.87
N PRO A 156 -17.00 26.75 -10.20
CA PRO A 156 -18.10 27.16 -11.08
C PRO A 156 -19.28 26.19 -11.03
N ALA A 157 -20.50 26.72 -10.99
CA ALA A 157 -21.72 25.91 -10.90
C ALA A 157 -21.82 24.75 -11.92
N PRO A 158 -21.42 24.90 -13.20
CA PRO A 158 -21.46 23.80 -14.17
C PRO A 158 -20.56 22.60 -13.84
N ALA A 159 -19.51 22.79 -13.02
CA ALA A 159 -18.61 21.72 -12.60
C ALA A 159 -19.29 20.72 -11.67
N LEU A 160 -20.26 21.18 -10.89
CA LEU A 160 -20.99 20.37 -9.92
C LEU A 160 -22.25 19.72 -10.52
N HIS A 161 -22.74 18.67 -9.88
CA HIS A 161 -24.05 18.08 -10.14
C HIS A 161 -24.66 17.53 -8.85
N ASN A 162 -25.95 17.23 -8.89
CA ASN A 162 -26.72 16.78 -7.73
C ASN A 162 -26.80 15.24 -7.60
N TRP A 163 -25.81 14.51 -8.15
CA TRP A 163 -25.73 13.04 -8.15
C TRP A 163 -27.05 12.33 -8.52
N TYR A 164 -27.71 12.81 -9.59
CA TYR A 164 -29.00 12.30 -10.06
C TYR A 164 -29.01 10.77 -10.31
N GLU A 165 -27.87 10.17 -10.64
CA GLU A 165 -27.74 8.72 -10.73
C GLU A 165 -28.00 8.06 -9.37
N LEU A 166 -27.32 8.50 -8.32
CA LEU A 166 -27.50 7.97 -6.96
C LEU A 166 -28.94 8.20 -6.47
N ARG A 167 -29.53 9.38 -6.74
CA ARG A 167 -30.92 9.70 -6.33
C ARG A 167 -31.98 8.88 -7.04
N SER A 168 -31.62 8.09 -8.05
CA SER A 168 -32.56 7.16 -8.69
C SER A 168 -32.73 5.84 -7.94
N TYR A 169 -31.89 5.56 -6.92
CA TYR A 169 -31.99 4.37 -6.08
C TYR A 169 -32.97 4.59 -4.92
N GLY A 170 -33.54 3.48 -4.44
CA GLY A 170 -34.44 3.48 -3.29
C GLY A 170 -33.76 4.02 -2.03
N ASP A 171 -34.56 4.60 -1.13
CA ASP A 171 -34.13 5.15 0.16
C ASP A 171 -33.22 6.40 0.10
N VAL A 172 -32.69 6.76 -1.07
CA VAL A 172 -31.90 7.99 -1.26
C VAL A 172 -32.82 9.21 -1.26
N PRO A 173 -32.56 10.24 -0.42
CA PRO A 173 -33.38 11.45 -0.42
C PRO A 173 -33.43 12.14 -1.80
N PRO A 174 -34.60 12.59 -2.27
CA PRO A 174 -34.72 13.26 -3.57
C PRO A 174 -34.10 14.67 -3.58
N HIS A 175 -33.97 15.29 -2.40
CA HIS A 175 -33.44 16.64 -2.20
C HIS A 175 -32.52 16.68 -0.97
N GLY A 176 -31.73 17.74 -0.84
CA GLY A 176 -30.81 17.93 0.29
C GLY A 176 -29.56 17.05 0.23
N GLY A 177 -28.78 17.08 1.31
CA GLY A 177 -27.56 16.26 1.46
C GLY A 177 -27.85 14.77 1.63
N ILE A 178 -26.84 13.94 1.43
CA ILE A 178 -26.89 12.52 1.77
C ILE A 178 -26.66 12.37 3.27
N PRO A 179 -27.51 11.63 4.02
CA PRO A 179 -27.29 11.38 5.43
C PRO A 179 -25.93 10.73 5.68
N ASP A 180 -25.23 11.15 6.73
CA ASP A 180 -23.84 10.70 6.98
C ASP A 180 -23.72 9.17 7.07
N GLU A 181 -24.68 8.49 7.71
CA GLU A 181 -24.71 7.03 7.76
C GLU A 181 -24.78 6.39 6.37
N MET A 182 -25.60 6.95 5.48
CA MET A 182 -25.71 6.49 4.09
C MET A 182 -24.42 6.77 3.32
N ALA A 183 -23.82 7.96 3.49
CA ALA A 183 -22.56 8.33 2.87
C ALA A 183 -21.41 7.40 3.28
N LEU A 184 -21.29 7.09 4.57
CA LEU A 184 -20.32 6.13 5.09
C LEU A 184 -20.55 4.72 4.50
N ASN A 185 -21.79 4.27 4.40
CA ASN A 185 -22.10 2.98 3.80
C ASN A 185 -21.89 2.95 2.27
N LEU A 186 -22.04 4.07 1.56
CA LEU A 186 -21.68 4.19 0.15
C LEU A 186 -20.16 4.02 -0.03
N ILE A 187 -19.34 4.69 0.78
CA ILE A 187 -17.88 4.52 0.77
C ILE A 187 -17.51 3.07 1.08
N ARG A 188 -18.12 2.48 2.12
CA ARG A 188 -17.90 1.10 2.53
C ARG A 188 -18.25 0.11 1.42
N GLY A 189 -19.44 0.26 0.83
CA GLY A 189 -19.94 -0.60 -0.24
C GLY A 189 -19.09 -0.51 -1.50
N TYR A 190 -18.62 0.68 -1.87
CA TYR A 190 -17.70 0.86 -3.00
C TYR A 190 -16.40 0.07 -2.78
N ARG A 191 -15.80 0.16 -1.59
CA ARG A 191 -14.59 -0.61 -1.22
C ARG A 191 -14.84 -2.12 -1.24
N ALA A 192 -15.96 -2.57 -0.66
CA ALA A 192 -16.35 -3.98 -0.66
C ALA A 192 -16.55 -4.53 -2.08
N CYS A 193 -17.27 -3.79 -2.93
CA CYS A 193 -17.49 -4.15 -4.33
C CYS A 193 -16.19 -4.18 -5.15
N THR A 194 -15.25 -3.27 -4.85
CA THR A 194 -13.92 -3.26 -5.49
C THR A 194 -13.18 -4.55 -5.18
N THR A 195 -13.15 -4.99 -3.91
CA THR A 195 -12.50 -6.25 -3.50
C THR A 195 -13.21 -7.49 -4.00
N PHE A 196 -14.55 -7.45 -4.13
CA PHE A 196 -15.29 -8.51 -4.78
C PHE A 196 -14.84 -8.71 -6.23
N VAL A 197 -14.70 -7.63 -7.01
CA VAL A 197 -14.22 -7.69 -8.39
C VAL A 197 -12.76 -8.08 -8.49
N ASP A 198 -11.91 -7.62 -7.57
CA ASP A 198 -10.52 -8.06 -7.48
C ASP A 198 -10.42 -9.60 -7.39
N ALA A 199 -11.22 -10.22 -6.53
CA ALA A 199 -11.32 -11.67 -6.45
C ALA A 199 -11.80 -12.32 -7.77
N GLN A 200 -12.72 -11.67 -8.50
CA GLN A 200 -13.22 -12.18 -9.79
C GLN A 200 -12.17 -12.07 -10.90
N ILE A 201 -11.40 -10.98 -10.92
CA ILE A 201 -10.25 -10.80 -11.81
C ILE A 201 -9.21 -11.89 -11.53
N GLY A 202 -8.90 -12.13 -10.25
CA GLY A 202 -7.98 -13.20 -9.83
C GLY A 202 -8.34 -14.56 -10.43
N ARG A 203 -9.61 -14.95 -10.37
CA ARG A 203 -10.11 -16.22 -10.96
C ARG A 203 -9.86 -16.31 -12.48
N VAL A 204 -10.03 -15.21 -13.22
CA VAL A 204 -9.81 -15.18 -14.67
C VAL A 204 -8.31 -15.26 -14.99
N LEU A 205 -7.47 -14.54 -14.23
CA LEU A 205 -6.02 -14.56 -14.42
C LEU A 205 -5.41 -15.91 -14.03
N ASP A 206 -5.85 -16.52 -12.93
CA ASP A 206 -5.44 -17.87 -12.52
C ASP A 206 -5.76 -18.90 -13.62
N GLU A 207 -6.90 -18.76 -14.32
CA GLU A 207 -7.24 -19.64 -15.43
C GLU A 207 -6.37 -19.40 -16.67
N LEU A 208 -6.10 -18.13 -17.00
CA LEU A 208 -5.17 -17.76 -18.07
C LEU A 208 -3.79 -18.40 -17.84
N ASP A 209 -3.31 -18.36 -16.59
CA ASP A 209 -2.05 -18.97 -16.17
C ASP A 209 -2.14 -20.51 -16.21
N ARG A 210 -3.22 -21.12 -15.72
CA ARG A 210 -3.46 -22.58 -15.74
C ARG A 210 -3.47 -23.15 -17.16
N LEU A 211 -4.04 -22.41 -18.12
CA LEU A 211 -4.07 -22.79 -19.54
C LEU A 211 -2.75 -22.53 -20.26
N GLY A 212 -1.75 -21.96 -19.57
CA GLY A 212 -0.47 -21.59 -20.15
C GLY A 212 -0.63 -20.57 -21.28
N LEU A 213 -1.57 -19.63 -21.12
CA LEU A 213 -1.82 -18.53 -22.06
C LEU A 213 -1.11 -17.24 -21.64
N ARG A 214 -0.52 -17.19 -20.43
CA ARG A 214 0.09 -15.97 -19.89
C ARG A 214 1.23 -15.43 -20.75
N GLU A 215 2.13 -16.31 -21.17
CA GLU A 215 3.35 -15.97 -21.91
C GLU A 215 3.09 -15.44 -23.32
N ASN A 216 1.86 -15.53 -23.83
CA ASN A 216 1.48 -15.06 -25.15
C ASN A 216 0.23 -14.17 -25.15
N THR A 217 -0.15 -13.60 -24.00
CA THR A 217 -1.31 -12.73 -23.87
C THR A 217 -0.93 -11.38 -23.28
N VAL A 218 -1.29 -10.29 -23.96
CA VAL A 218 -1.28 -8.95 -23.36
C VAL A 218 -2.53 -8.81 -22.50
N VAL A 219 -2.36 -8.49 -21.21
CA VAL A 219 -3.43 -8.25 -20.26
C VAL A 219 -3.46 -6.76 -19.92
N VAL A 220 -4.63 -6.15 -20.09
CA VAL A 220 -4.88 -4.76 -19.67
C VAL A 220 -6.03 -4.74 -18.68
N LEU A 221 -5.77 -4.17 -17.51
CA LEU A 221 -6.78 -3.86 -16.50
C LEU A 221 -6.98 -2.34 -16.46
N LEU A 222 -8.21 -1.88 -16.67
CA LEU A 222 -8.58 -0.47 -16.56
C LEU A 222 -9.98 -0.27 -15.97
N GLY A 223 -10.22 0.92 -15.42
CA GLY A 223 -11.58 1.43 -15.17
C GLY A 223 -11.98 2.41 -16.27
N ASP A 224 -13.27 2.50 -16.61
CA ASP A 224 -13.77 3.39 -17.67
C ASP A 224 -13.78 4.88 -17.28
N HIS A 225 -13.77 5.17 -15.97
CA HIS A 225 -13.60 6.48 -15.37
C HIS A 225 -13.28 6.36 -13.86
N GLY A 226 -12.98 7.48 -13.21
CA GLY A 226 -12.88 7.57 -11.74
C GLY A 226 -14.24 7.76 -11.05
N TYR A 227 -14.28 8.01 -9.74
CA TYR A 227 -15.54 8.05 -8.99
C TYR A 227 -15.43 8.86 -7.69
N HIS A 228 -16.41 9.72 -7.41
CA HIS A 228 -16.57 10.46 -6.17
C HIS A 228 -17.41 9.68 -5.14
N LEU A 229 -16.98 9.70 -3.90
CA LEU A 229 -17.63 9.08 -2.74
C LEU A 229 -17.90 10.11 -1.62
N GLY A 230 -18.07 11.37 -2.00
CA GLY A 230 -18.36 12.49 -1.12
C GLY A 230 -17.43 13.68 -1.34
N GLU A 231 -16.30 13.50 -2.03
CA GLU A 231 -15.34 14.56 -2.31
C GLU A 231 -16.01 15.72 -3.07
N ASN A 232 -15.65 16.94 -2.71
CA ASN A 232 -16.30 18.17 -3.16
C ASN A 232 -17.82 18.20 -2.92
N GLY A 233 -18.30 17.42 -1.95
CA GLY A 233 -19.73 17.18 -1.77
C GLY A 233 -20.35 16.71 -3.07
N ILE A 234 -19.76 15.70 -3.71
CA ILE A 234 -20.24 15.01 -4.92
C ILE A 234 -20.22 13.49 -4.67
N PHE A 235 -21.18 12.78 -5.24
CA PHE A 235 -21.17 11.33 -5.37
C PHE A 235 -21.30 10.97 -6.83
N THR A 236 -20.73 9.82 -7.20
CA THR A 236 -20.71 9.28 -8.57
C THR A 236 -19.67 9.93 -9.47
N LYS A 237 -19.91 10.00 -10.77
CA LYS A 237 -18.94 10.44 -11.79
C LYS A 237 -19.46 11.73 -12.45
N MET A 238 -19.14 12.00 -13.71
CA MET A 238 -19.75 13.10 -14.48
C MET A 238 -19.23 14.49 -14.10
N THR A 239 -17.93 14.60 -13.85
CA THR A 239 -17.19 15.85 -13.58
C THR A 239 -15.82 15.82 -14.29
N ASN A 240 -15.16 16.97 -14.40
CA ASN A 240 -13.78 17.07 -14.92
C ASN A 240 -12.71 17.09 -13.82
N PHE A 241 -13.09 16.88 -12.55
CA PHE A 241 -12.14 16.72 -11.44
C PHE A 241 -11.20 15.53 -11.68
N GLU A 242 -9.98 15.59 -11.13
CA GLU A 242 -8.97 14.53 -11.17
C GLU A 242 -9.57 13.20 -10.72
N LEU A 243 -10.31 13.18 -9.62
CA LEU A 243 -10.94 11.96 -9.09
C LEU A 243 -11.89 11.25 -10.04
N CYS A 244 -12.50 11.97 -11.00
CA CYS A 244 -13.43 11.41 -11.97
C CYS A 244 -12.76 11.06 -13.31
N THR A 245 -11.62 11.69 -13.62
CA THR A 245 -10.92 11.55 -14.91
C THR A 245 -9.68 10.66 -14.82
N ARG A 246 -9.12 10.48 -13.63
CA ARG A 246 -8.04 9.54 -13.34
C ARG A 246 -8.60 8.17 -13.00
N ALA A 247 -8.22 7.17 -13.76
CA ALA A 247 -8.57 5.77 -13.51
C ALA A 247 -7.33 4.87 -13.54
N PRO A 248 -7.39 3.67 -12.91
CA PRO A 248 -6.30 2.72 -12.98
C PRO A 248 -6.08 2.26 -14.43
N LEU A 249 -4.82 2.09 -14.81
CA LEU A 249 -4.40 1.43 -16.03
C LEU A 249 -3.17 0.58 -15.70
N ILE A 250 -3.33 -0.74 -15.77
CA ILE A 250 -2.25 -1.71 -15.53
C ILE A 250 -2.13 -2.56 -16.79
N VAL A 251 -0.90 -2.65 -17.33
CA VAL A 251 -0.60 -3.43 -18.53
C VAL A 251 0.46 -4.45 -18.21
N SER A 252 0.15 -5.72 -18.47
CA SER A 252 1.10 -6.84 -18.44
C SER A 252 1.21 -7.36 -19.87
N ALA A 253 2.41 -7.27 -20.45
CA ALA A 253 2.66 -7.73 -21.82
C ALA A 253 3.84 -8.70 -21.83
N PRO A 254 3.80 -9.77 -22.65
CA PRO A 254 4.90 -10.71 -22.77
C PRO A 254 6.23 -10.02 -23.08
N GLY A 255 7.30 -10.45 -22.40
CA GLY A 255 8.65 -9.90 -22.58
C GLY A 255 8.91 -8.55 -21.91
N GLN A 256 7.94 -7.95 -21.21
CA GLN A 256 8.14 -6.71 -20.46
C GLN A 256 8.54 -6.99 -19.01
N LYS A 257 9.28 -6.06 -18.39
CA LYS A 257 9.71 -6.18 -16.99
C LYS A 257 8.51 -6.02 -16.04
N PRO A 258 8.33 -6.92 -15.06
CA PRO A 258 7.28 -6.75 -14.06
C PRO A 258 7.58 -5.61 -13.08
N GLY A 259 6.55 -5.16 -12.36
CA GLY A 259 6.67 -4.21 -11.25
C GLY A 259 7.03 -2.77 -11.62
N GLN A 260 7.10 -2.43 -12.91
CA GLN A 260 7.41 -1.08 -13.36
C GLN A 260 6.25 -0.11 -13.10
N ARG A 261 6.57 1.17 -12.90
CA ARG A 261 5.61 2.27 -12.73
C ARG A 261 6.07 3.46 -13.54
N THR A 262 5.14 4.24 -14.08
CA THR A 262 5.43 5.49 -14.78
C THR A 262 4.53 6.61 -14.28
N ARG A 263 5.08 7.84 -14.24
CA ARG A 263 4.32 9.08 -14.01
C ARG A 263 3.91 9.77 -15.32
N ALA A 264 4.26 9.18 -16.45
CA ALA A 264 3.90 9.70 -17.76
C ALA A 264 2.37 9.77 -17.91
N LEU A 265 1.88 10.91 -18.38
CA LEU A 265 0.45 11.06 -18.67
C LEU A 265 0.08 10.15 -19.85
N VAL A 266 -1.01 9.41 -19.75
CA VAL A 266 -1.62 8.59 -20.81
C VAL A 266 -3.13 8.82 -20.81
N GLU A 267 -3.79 8.60 -21.94
CA GLU A 267 -5.24 8.78 -22.13
C GLU A 267 -5.87 7.48 -22.62
N PHE A 268 -7.18 7.28 -22.43
CA PHE A 268 -7.84 6.07 -22.94
C PHE A 268 -7.86 5.97 -24.47
N VAL A 269 -7.79 7.10 -25.17
CA VAL A 269 -7.59 7.10 -26.63
C VAL A 269 -6.24 6.49 -27.05
N ASP A 270 -5.28 6.37 -26.14
CA ASP A 270 -3.97 5.75 -26.38
C ASP A 270 -4.02 4.21 -26.31
N ILE A 271 -5.07 3.62 -25.72
CA ILE A 271 -5.17 2.16 -25.54
C ILE A 271 -5.24 1.46 -26.90
N TYR A 272 -6.05 1.97 -27.82
CA TYR A 272 -6.21 1.39 -29.15
C TYR A 272 -4.87 1.32 -29.92
N PRO A 273 -4.15 2.44 -30.18
CA PRO A 273 -2.86 2.36 -30.86
C PRO A 273 -1.86 1.49 -30.11
N THR A 274 -1.89 1.47 -28.76
CA THR A 274 -0.97 0.65 -27.96
C THR A 274 -1.20 -0.84 -28.16
N LEU A 275 -2.44 -1.30 -28.06
CA LEU A 275 -2.75 -2.73 -28.23
C LEU A 275 -2.50 -3.19 -29.66
N ALA A 276 -2.84 -2.36 -30.65
CA ALA A 276 -2.53 -2.65 -32.03
C ALA A 276 -1.00 -2.78 -32.25
N GLU A 277 -0.19 -1.87 -31.70
CA GLU A 277 1.28 -1.95 -31.79
C GLU A 277 1.86 -3.18 -31.09
N LEU A 278 1.45 -3.45 -29.85
CA LEU A 278 1.93 -4.61 -29.07
C LEU A 278 1.58 -5.94 -29.74
N CYS A 279 0.48 -5.99 -30.48
CA CYS A 279 0.03 -7.18 -31.22
C CYS A 279 0.49 -7.19 -32.69
N GLY A 280 1.35 -6.25 -33.11
CA GLY A 280 1.91 -6.21 -34.46
C GLY A 280 0.92 -5.86 -35.57
N LEU A 281 -0.18 -5.18 -35.23
CA LEU A 281 -1.21 -4.74 -36.16
C LEU A 281 -0.90 -3.35 -36.74
N LYS A 282 -1.31 -3.11 -37.98
CA LYS A 282 -1.16 -1.80 -38.64
C LYS A 282 -2.13 -0.80 -38.01
N LEU A 283 -1.61 0.31 -37.49
CA LEU A 283 -2.41 1.37 -36.90
C LEU A 283 -3.39 2.00 -37.92
N PRO A 284 -4.70 2.07 -37.62
CA PRO A 284 -5.65 2.84 -38.41
C PRO A 284 -5.33 4.33 -38.47
N ALA A 285 -5.64 4.99 -39.59
CA ALA A 285 -5.30 6.39 -39.82
C ALA A 285 -6.14 7.38 -38.99
N HIS A 286 -7.32 6.95 -38.52
CA HIS A 286 -8.26 7.79 -37.75
C HIS A 286 -7.91 7.91 -36.27
N LEU A 287 -6.87 7.21 -35.79
CA LEU A 287 -6.50 7.25 -34.38
C LEU A 287 -6.00 8.64 -33.98
N GLU A 288 -6.49 9.11 -32.84
CA GLU A 288 -6.05 10.38 -32.22
C GLU A 288 -5.04 10.15 -31.10
N GLY A 289 -5.08 8.99 -30.44
CA GLY A 289 -4.14 8.63 -29.38
C GLY A 289 -2.74 8.29 -29.88
N THR A 290 -1.79 8.29 -28.94
CA THR A 290 -0.39 7.90 -29.15
C THR A 290 -0.10 6.62 -28.39
N SER A 291 0.39 5.59 -29.08
CA SER A 291 0.77 4.33 -28.43
C SER A 291 1.78 4.56 -27.30
N PHE A 292 1.47 4.06 -26.10
CA PHE A 292 2.34 4.08 -24.93
C PHE A 292 3.18 2.80 -24.79
N ALA A 293 3.20 1.91 -25.79
CA ALA A 293 4.04 0.71 -25.76
C ALA A 293 5.52 0.99 -25.40
N PRO A 294 6.17 2.08 -25.87
CA PRO A 294 7.53 2.42 -25.47
C PRO A 294 7.70 2.60 -23.94
N LEU A 295 6.66 3.06 -23.23
CA LEU A 295 6.71 3.27 -21.77
C LEU A 295 6.81 1.96 -20.99
N LEU A 296 6.42 0.83 -21.60
CA LEU A 296 6.58 -0.48 -20.97
C LEU A 296 8.06 -0.89 -20.88
N ALA A 297 8.87 -0.48 -21.86
CA ALA A 297 10.30 -0.76 -21.90
C ALA A 297 11.13 0.30 -21.15
N ASP A 298 10.74 1.58 -21.26
CA ASP A 298 11.36 2.72 -20.59
C ASP A 298 10.30 3.61 -19.93
N PRO A 299 9.97 3.35 -18.64
CA PRO A 299 8.94 4.09 -17.90
C PRO A 299 9.24 5.58 -17.68
N GLU A 300 10.50 5.99 -17.81
CA GLU A 300 10.97 7.36 -17.52
C GLU A 300 11.24 8.17 -18.80
N GLN A 301 10.95 7.62 -19.98
CA GLN A 301 11.22 8.31 -21.23
C GLN A 301 10.45 9.63 -21.32
N LYS A 302 11.01 10.59 -22.07
CA LYS A 302 10.32 11.85 -22.35
C LYS A 302 8.99 11.61 -23.07
N TRP A 303 7.92 12.00 -22.41
CA TRP A 303 6.56 11.67 -22.82
C TRP A 303 5.72 12.90 -23.19
N LYS A 304 4.42 12.69 -23.47
CA LYS A 304 3.46 13.78 -23.69
C LYS A 304 3.34 14.66 -22.45
N ARG A 305 3.07 15.94 -22.67
CA ARG A 305 3.06 16.97 -21.62
C ARG A 305 1.68 17.22 -21.02
N ALA A 306 0.63 16.66 -21.63
CA ALA A 306 -0.75 16.88 -21.22
C ALA A 306 -1.63 15.68 -21.56
N ALA A 307 -2.75 15.56 -20.84
CA ALA A 307 -3.90 14.71 -21.13
C ALA A 307 -5.16 15.58 -21.09
N PHE A 308 -6.17 15.21 -21.87
CA PHE A 308 -7.38 16.00 -22.06
C PHE A 308 -8.61 15.22 -21.59
N SER A 309 -9.60 15.97 -21.12
CA SER A 309 -10.89 15.42 -20.72
C SER A 309 -11.98 16.43 -21.02
N GLN A 310 -13.20 15.96 -21.23
CA GLN A 310 -14.34 16.84 -21.43
C GLN A 310 -15.62 16.24 -20.89
N TYR A 311 -16.52 17.11 -20.47
CA TYR A 311 -17.82 16.69 -19.97
C TYR A 311 -18.91 17.70 -20.38
N LEU A 312 -19.96 17.18 -21.02
CA LEU A 312 -21.17 17.96 -21.30
C LEU A 312 -22.06 17.95 -20.06
N ARG A 313 -22.26 19.10 -19.42
CA ARG A 313 -23.23 19.27 -18.34
C ARG A 313 -24.64 19.40 -18.94
N PRO A 314 -25.53 18.41 -18.75
CA PRO A 314 -26.91 18.52 -19.20
C PRO A 314 -27.72 19.41 -18.27
N GLY A 315 -28.81 19.97 -18.78
CA GLY A 315 -29.69 20.86 -18.02
C GLY A 315 -30.66 21.60 -18.95
N LYS A 316 -31.42 22.56 -18.39
CA LYS A 316 -32.17 23.54 -19.19
C LYS A 316 -31.20 24.37 -20.05
N GLU A 317 -30.10 24.78 -19.42
CA GLU A 317 -28.90 25.29 -20.08
C GLU A 317 -27.87 24.16 -20.14
N LYS A 318 -27.12 24.10 -21.25
CA LYS A 318 -26.07 23.10 -21.47
C LYS A 318 -24.71 23.80 -21.42
N PHE A 319 -23.74 23.16 -20.77
CA PHE A 319 -22.38 23.66 -20.70
C PHE A 319 -21.40 22.59 -21.14
N MET A 320 -20.38 22.96 -21.91
CA MET A 320 -19.27 22.08 -22.26
C MET A 320 -18.07 22.43 -21.40
N GLY A 321 -17.67 21.51 -20.52
CA GLY A 321 -16.44 21.60 -19.75
C GLY A 321 -15.30 20.93 -20.51
N ARG A 322 -14.27 21.67 -20.93
CA ARG A 322 -13.05 21.14 -21.53
C ARG A 322 -11.89 21.30 -20.56
N SER A 323 -11.14 20.24 -20.32
CA SER A 323 -10.10 20.18 -19.29
C SER A 323 -8.78 19.67 -19.85
N ILE A 324 -7.68 20.26 -19.38
CA ILE A 324 -6.31 19.85 -19.65
C ILE A 324 -5.59 19.56 -18.32
N ARG A 325 -4.93 18.40 -18.24
CA ARG A 325 -4.09 17.96 -17.13
C ARG A 325 -2.63 17.88 -17.59
N THR A 326 -1.73 18.66 -17.00
CA THR A 326 -0.26 18.59 -17.23
C THR A 326 0.40 17.78 -16.11
N ASP A 327 1.71 17.82 -15.91
CA ASP A 327 2.34 17.19 -14.74
C ASP A 327 1.99 17.91 -13.43
N ARG A 328 1.80 19.24 -13.46
CA ARG A 328 1.51 20.06 -12.27
C ARG A 328 0.08 20.59 -12.21
N TRP A 329 -0.49 20.98 -13.34
CA TRP A 329 -1.71 21.77 -13.36
C TRP A 329 -2.87 21.00 -13.95
N ARG A 330 -4.06 21.20 -13.40
CA ARG A 330 -5.31 20.95 -14.10
C ARG A 330 -6.01 22.27 -14.36
N TYR A 331 -6.45 22.48 -15.59
CA TYR A 331 -7.19 23.66 -16.00
C TYR A 331 -8.47 23.24 -16.74
N THR A 332 -9.61 23.85 -16.41
CA THR A 332 -10.90 23.55 -17.04
C THR A 332 -11.61 24.85 -17.44
N GLU A 333 -12.15 24.89 -18.65
CA GLU A 333 -13.06 25.94 -19.14
C GLU A 333 -14.46 25.37 -19.35
N TRP A 334 -15.46 26.07 -18.83
CA TRP A 334 -16.87 25.80 -19.08
C TRP A 334 -17.41 26.82 -20.06
N THR A 335 -17.90 26.36 -21.21
CA THR A 335 -18.56 27.22 -22.20
C THR A 335 -20.05 26.95 -22.30
N ASN A 336 -20.84 27.98 -22.60
CA ASN A 336 -22.26 27.83 -22.93
C ASN A 336 -22.46 27.38 -24.40
N ALA A 337 -23.70 27.34 -24.88
CA ALA A 337 -24.02 26.94 -26.25
C ALA A 337 -23.55 27.94 -27.33
N GLN A 338 -23.15 29.15 -26.93
CA GLN A 338 -22.57 30.20 -27.78
C GLN A 338 -21.03 30.17 -27.73
N ASP A 339 -20.45 29.15 -27.10
CA ASP A 339 -19.00 29.00 -26.84
C ASP A 339 -18.40 30.13 -25.97
N GLU A 340 -19.22 30.85 -25.21
CA GLU A 340 -18.76 31.86 -24.26
C GLU A 340 -18.32 31.19 -22.95
N VAL A 341 -17.15 31.58 -22.40
CA VAL A 341 -16.64 31.05 -21.14
C VAL A 341 -17.48 31.58 -19.97
N VAL A 342 -18.14 30.66 -19.26
CA VAL A 342 -19.00 30.94 -18.08
C VAL A 342 -18.35 30.52 -16.76
N GLY A 343 -17.23 29.82 -16.81
CA GLY A 343 -16.50 29.38 -15.62
C GLY A 343 -15.13 28.81 -15.95
N THR A 344 -14.17 29.05 -15.07
CA THR A 344 -12.79 28.57 -15.20
C THR A 344 -12.31 27.96 -13.89
N GLU A 345 -11.54 26.89 -14.00
CA GLU A 345 -10.94 26.20 -12.86
C GLU A 345 -9.43 26.02 -13.09
N LEU A 346 -8.61 26.22 -12.05
CA LEU A 346 -7.18 25.93 -12.05
C LEU A 346 -6.81 25.29 -10.70
N TYR A 347 -6.24 24.09 -10.73
CA TYR A 347 -5.79 23.37 -9.53
C TYR A 347 -4.30 23.00 -9.64
N ASP A 348 -3.54 23.20 -8.56
CA ASP A 348 -2.15 22.74 -8.45
C ASP A 348 -2.12 21.32 -7.89
N GLU A 349 -1.93 20.34 -8.76
CA GLU A 349 -2.03 18.92 -8.44
C GLU A 349 -0.84 18.39 -7.64
N ARG A 350 0.17 19.21 -7.38
CA ARG A 350 1.29 18.85 -6.50
C ARG A 350 1.02 19.25 -5.07
N THR A 351 0.33 20.37 -4.84
CA THR A 351 0.09 20.92 -3.49
C THR A 351 -1.37 20.80 -3.05
N ASP A 352 -2.30 20.70 -3.99
CA ASP A 352 -3.73 20.52 -3.80
C ASP A 352 -4.27 19.36 -4.68
N PRO A 353 -3.85 18.11 -4.41
CA PRO A 353 -4.29 16.95 -5.18
C PRO A 353 -5.77 16.57 -4.93
N LYS A 354 -6.46 17.26 -4.01
CA LYS A 354 -7.89 17.08 -3.73
C LYS A 354 -8.76 18.09 -4.49
N GLU A 355 -8.13 19.07 -5.14
CA GLU A 355 -8.79 20.14 -5.89
C GLU A 355 -9.74 20.97 -5.00
N ASP A 356 -9.29 21.27 -3.79
CA ASP A 356 -10.07 22.02 -2.78
C ASP A 356 -10.07 23.53 -3.07
N HIS A 357 -9.06 24.03 -3.78
CA HIS A 357 -8.84 25.45 -4.02
C HIS A 357 -8.73 25.79 -5.50
N ASN A 358 -9.79 26.38 -6.05
CA ASN A 358 -9.75 26.90 -7.42
C ASN A 358 -8.93 28.19 -7.50
N LEU A 359 -7.74 28.11 -8.09
CA LEU A 359 -6.78 29.20 -8.22
C LEU A 359 -7.04 30.11 -9.44
N ALA A 360 -8.04 29.82 -10.28
CA ALA A 360 -8.23 30.50 -11.56
C ALA A 360 -8.49 32.01 -11.44
N LYS A 361 -9.03 32.46 -10.29
CA LYS A 361 -9.31 33.87 -10.01
C LYS A 361 -8.20 34.60 -9.26
N ASP A 362 -7.16 33.87 -8.82
CA ASP A 362 -6.02 34.47 -8.14
C ASP A 362 -5.14 35.22 -9.14
N VAL A 363 -4.94 36.52 -8.92
CA VAL A 363 -4.12 37.39 -9.75
C VAL A 363 -2.68 36.88 -9.88
N ALA A 364 -2.16 36.23 -8.83
CA ALA A 364 -0.82 35.63 -8.85
C ALA A 364 -0.68 34.49 -9.87
N ASN A 365 -1.80 33.88 -10.29
CA ASN A 365 -1.83 32.76 -11.23
C ASN A 365 -2.29 33.16 -12.64
N ALA A 366 -2.49 34.45 -12.94
CA ALA A 366 -3.02 34.91 -14.22
C ALA A 366 -2.19 34.45 -15.44
N GLU A 367 -0.86 34.47 -15.34
CA GLU A 367 0.03 33.97 -16.40
C GLU A 367 -0.12 32.46 -16.61
N THR A 368 -0.25 31.68 -15.53
CA THR A 368 -0.49 30.24 -15.58
C THR A 368 -1.83 29.94 -16.24
N VAL A 369 -2.89 30.65 -15.85
CA VAL A 369 -4.22 30.51 -16.47
C VAL A 369 -4.15 30.77 -17.97
N ALA A 370 -3.54 31.89 -18.39
CA ALA A 370 -3.40 32.22 -19.82
C ALA A 370 -2.60 31.16 -20.60
N ALA A 371 -1.52 30.64 -20.00
CA ALA A 371 -0.70 29.59 -20.62
C ALA A 371 -1.47 28.27 -20.76
N MET A 372 -2.22 27.85 -19.73
CA MET A 372 -3.01 26.63 -19.73
C MET A 372 -4.21 26.73 -20.69
N ALA A 373 -4.90 27.87 -20.74
CA ALA A 373 -5.97 28.15 -21.70
C ALA A 373 -5.49 28.03 -23.14
N LYS A 374 -4.35 28.67 -23.45
CA LYS A 374 -3.71 28.56 -24.77
C LYS A 374 -3.41 27.10 -25.12
N GLN A 375 -2.86 26.32 -24.18
CA GLN A 375 -2.54 24.92 -24.43
C GLN A 375 -3.81 24.06 -24.61
N LEU A 376 -4.89 24.35 -23.88
CA LEU A 376 -6.19 23.70 -24.04
C LEU A 376 -6.75 23.96 -25.45
N HIS A 377 -6.73 25.20 -25.93
CA HIS A 377 -7.25 25.58 -27.25
C HIS A 377 -6.40 25.06 -28.40
N GLU A 378 -5.09 24.92 -28.22
CA GLU A 378 -4.21 24.24 -29.19
C GLU A 378 -4.54 22.74 -29.33
N GLY A 379 -5.16 22.14 -28.31
CA GLY A 379 -5.57 20.75 -28.29
C GLY A 379 -4.41 19.74 -28.24
N PRO A 380 -4.71 18.44 -28.36
CA PRO A 380 -3.68 17.40 -28.39
C PRO A 380 -2.81 17.52 -29.64
N LYS A 381 -1.52 17.85 -29.46
CA LYS A 381 -0.53 17.83 -30.54
C LYS A 381 -0.16 16.39 -30.87
N LYS A 382 -0.49 15.90 -32.07
CA LYS A 382 -0.01 14.60 -32.57
C LYS A 382 1.52 14.58 -32.53
N LYS A 383 2.11 13.72 -31.70
CA LYS A 383 3.53 13.39 -31.83
C LYS A 383 3.66 12.67 -33.18
N ALA A 384 4.48 13.19 -34.09
CA ALA A 384 4.82 12.45 -35.31
C ALA A 384 5.34 11.07 -34.89
N ALA A 385 4.76 10.01 -35.44
CA ALA A 385 5.22 8.65 -35.19
C ALA A 385 6.74 8.63 -35.36
N ALA A 386 7.47 8.21 -34.32
CA ALA A 386 8.89 7.95 -34.48
C ALA A 386 9.03 6.96 -35.66
N PRO A 387 9.98 7.18 -36.59
CA PRO A 387 10.15 6.23 -37.69
C PRO A 387 10.34 4.86 -37.07
N ALA A 388 9.50 3.91 -37.49
CA ALA A 388 9.63 2.52 -37.09
C ALA A 388 11.11 2.15 -37.28
N LYS A 389 11.82 1.88 -36.18
CA LYS A 389 13.11 1.21 -36.30
C LYS A 389 12.76 -0.17 -36.85
N THR A 390 12.87 -0.28 -38.16
CA THR A 390 12.84 -1.53 -38.90
C THR A 390 14.04 -2.35 -38.46
N GLU A 391 13.86 -3.06 -37.37
CA GLU A 391 14.46 -4.36 -37.10
C GLU A 391 13.69 -4.94 -35.91
N ALA A 392 12.63 -5.67 -36.23
CA ALA A 392 12.11 -6.67 -35.29
C ALA A 392 13.28 -7.59 -34.89
N PRO A 393 13.40 -7.99 -33.62
CA PRO A 393 14.35 -9.03 -33.25
C PRO A 393 14.04 -10.24 -34.12
N LYS A 394 15.01 -10.70 -34.92
CA LYS A 394 14.87 -11.93 -35.70
C LYS A 394 14.39 -13.01 -34.74
N GLN A 395 13.16 -13.48 -34.94
CA GLN A 395 12.66 -14.71 -34.32
C GLN A 395 13.68 -15.79 -34.65
N LYS A 396 14.47 -16.20 -33.65
CA LYS A 396 15.11 -17.50 -33.70
C LYS A 396 13.97 -18.50 -33.84
N THR A 397 13.98 -19.27 -34.90
CA THR A 397 13.15 -20.47 -35.04
C THR A 397 13.29 -21.28 -33.75
N VAL A 398 12.27 -21.18 -32.91
CA VAL A 398 12.11 -22.07 -31.76
C VAL A 398 11.83 -23.43 -32.36
N GLU A 399 12.80 -24.34 -32.25
CA GLU A 399 12.54 -25.75 -32.50
C GLU A 399 11.31 -26.18 -31.70
N LYS A 400 10.40 -26.89 -32.37
CA LYS A 400 9.18 -27.44 -31.75
C LYS A 400 9.51 -28.01 -30.37
N PRO A 401 8.85 -27.57 -29.28
CA PRO A 401 8.95 -28.28 -28.03
C PRO A 401 8.38 -29.69 -28.27
N LYS A 402 9.21 -30.72 -28.07
CA LYS A 402 8.69 -32.07 -27.90
C LYS A 402 7.65 -32.01 -26.80
N LYS A 403 6.45 -32.54 -27.08
CA LYS A 403 5.34 -32.72 -26.13
C LYS A 403 5.90 -33.09 -24.75
N ALA A 404 5.93 -32.13 -23.82
CA ALA A 404 6.00 -32.46 -22.42
C ALA A 404 4.62 -33.01 -22.06
N ALA A 405 4.58 -34.28 -21.69
CA ALA A 405 3.37 -34.91 -21.20
C ALA A 405 2.80 -34.06 -20.06
N ALA A 406 1.49 -33.84 -20.08
CA ALA A 406 0.78 -33.24 -18.97
C ALA A 406 1.08 -34.07 -17.71
N ALA A 407 1.92 -33.54 -16.82
CA ALA A 407 2.14 -34.14 -15.53
C ALA A 407 0.84 -34.01 -14.74
N LYS A 408 0.29 -35.15 -14.33
CA LYS A 408 -0.73 -35.23 -13.28
C LYS A 408 -0.31 -34.33 -12.10
N ALA A 409 -1.27 -33.74 -11.40
CA ALA A 409 -1.05 -33.11 -10.10
C ALA A 409 -0.31 -34.11 -9.20
N GLY A 410 1.01 -33.95 -9.08
CA GLY A 410 1.87 -34.72 -8.20
C GLY A 410 1.83 -34.08 -6.83
N GLY A 411 2.06 -34.87 -5.78
CA GLY A 411 2.16 -34.36 -4.42
C GLY A 411 3.26 -33.32 -4.24
N ASP A 412 3.33 -32.75 -3.04
CA ASP A 412 4.36 -31.78 -2.64
C ASP A 412 5.77 -32.32 -2.94
N ILE A 413 6.65 -31.47 -3.46
CA ILE A 413 8.06 -31.79 -3.68
C ILE A 413 8.82 -31.35 -2.42
N VAL A 414 9.21 -32.31 -1.59
CA VAL A 414 9.96 -32.04 -0.36
C VAL A 414 11.35 -31.51 -0.70
N LEU A 415 11.71 -30.40 -0.07
CA LEU A 415 13.03 -29.74 -0.17
C LEU A 415 13.85 -29.91 1.12
N GLY A 416 13.18 -30.10 2.26
CA GLY A 416 13.80 -30.37 3.55
C GLY A 416 12.75 -30.50 4.64
N ASP A 417 12.49 -31.71 5.09
CA ASP A 417 11.57 -32.05 6.19
C ASP A 417 12.29 -32.28 7.53
N PHE A 418 13.63 -32.43 7.52
CA PHE A 418 14.47 -32.60 8.70
C PHE A 418 14.17 -33.85 9.55
N GLU A 419 13.58 -34.89 8.94
CA GLU A 419 13.21 -36.14 9.62
C GLU A 419 14.34 -37.20 9.65
N GLY A 420 15.46 -36.90 8.98
CA GLY A 420 16.60 -37.81 8.81
C GLY A 420 17.59 -37.84 9.98
N LYS A 421 18.63 -38.68 9.84
CA LYS A 421 19.76 -38.72 10.79
C LYS A 421 20.82 -37.65 10.50
N ASP A 422 20.74 -37.00 9.35
CA ASP A 422 21.66 -35.99 8.84
C ASP A 422 20.89 -34.91 8.05
N LEU A 423 21.59 -33.83 7.70
CA LEU A 423 21.06 -32.72 6.90
C LEU A 423 21.24 -32.98 5.40
N SER A 424 20.78 -34.15 4.92
CA SER A 424 20.85 -34.51 3.49
C SER A 424 20.29 -33.40 2.59
N GLY A 425 21.11 -32.93 1.65
CA GLY A 425 20.75 -31.84 0.74
C GLY A 425 20.84 -30.43 1.34
N TRP A 426 21.47 -30.28 2.51
CA TRP A 426 21.71 -28.99 3.16
C TRP A 426 23.14 -28.90 3.70
N THR A 427 23.73 -27.70 3.63
CA THR A 427 25.09 -27.41 4.07
C THR A 427 25.06 -26.37 5.19
N VAL A 428 25.69 -26.71 6.31
CA VAL A 428 25.90 -25.78 7.43
C VAL A 428 27.20 -25.02 7.21
N ASN A 429 27.13 -23.69 7.24
CA ASN A 429 28.30 -22.82 7.27
C ASN A 429 28.30 -22.03 8.59
N GLY A 430 29.36 -22.12 9.38
CA GLY A 430 29.45 -21.47 10.68
C GLY A 430 29.06 -22.39 11.83
N LYS A 431 28.63 -21.81 12.95
CA LYS A 431 28.39 -22.52 14.24
C LYS A 431 26.97 -22.37 14.77
N ALA A 432 26.11 -21.63 14.08
CA ALA A 432 24.74 -21.42 14.54
C ALA A 432 23.91 -22.71 14.50
N PHE A 433 23.92 -23.41 13.36
CA PHE A 433 23.09 -24.60 13.13
C PHE A 433 23.82 -25.89 13.52
N ALA A 434 23.05 -26.92 13.91
CA ALA A 434 23.59 -28.22 14.25
C ALA A 434 24.01 -29.00 13.00
N ALA A 435 24.88 -30.01 13.15
CA ALA A 435 25.29 -30.86 12.02
C ALA A 435 24.24 -31.91 11.62
N ALA A 436 23.15 -32.02 12.39
CA ALA A 436 22.04 -32.94 12.18
C ALA A 436 20.75 -32.32 12.75
N PRO A 437 19.57 -32.70 12.25
CA PRO A 437 18.29 -32.24 12.78
C PRO A 437 18.18 -32.41 14.30
N VAL A 438 17.53 -31.46 14.95
CA VAL A 438 17.32 -31.45 16.39
C VAL A 438 15.89 -31.89 16.75
N GLN A 439 15.76 -32.59 17.86
CA GLN A 439 14.46 -32.91 18.43
C GLN A 439 13.85 -31.63 19.06
N PRO A 440 12.65 -31.20 18.66
CA PRO A 440 12.07 -29.93 19.11
C PRO A 440 11.73 -29.92 20.61
N GLY A 441 11.32 -31.06 21.18
CA GLY A 441 10.89 -31.18 22.59
C GLY A 441 9.79 -30.16 22.96
N ASP A 442 9.73 -29.74 24.23
CA ASP A 442 8.78 -28.72 24.69
C ASP A 442 9.16 -27.27 24.28
N ARG A 443 10.23 -27.12 23.49
CA ARG A 443 10.76 -25.81 23.08
C ARG A 443 9.97 -25.24 21.91
N PHE A 444 9.51 -26.08 20.98
CA PHE A 444 8.73 -25.66 19.82
C PHE A 444 7.41 -26.42 19.75
N THR A 445 6.39 -25.80 19.15
CA THR A 445 5.06 -26.38 18.91
C THR A 445 4.63 -26.12 17.48
N ALA A 446 3.68 -26.89 16.95
CA ALA A 446 3.18 -26.76 15.56
C ALA A 446 4.26 -27.00 14.48
N PHE A 447 5.30 -27.78 14.81
CA PHE A 447 6.18 -28.42 13.84
C PHE A 447 5.50 -29.66 13.23
N GLU A 448 6.01 -30.14 12.11
CA GLU A 448 5.61 -31.42 11.51
C GLU A 448 6.67 -32.48 11.80
N GLY A 449 6.28 -33.75 11.89
CA GLY A 449 7.24 -34.84 12.09
C GLY A 449 7.90 -34.87 13.48
N VAL A 450 9.17 -35.25 13.52
CA VAL A 450 9.95 -35.43 14.75
C VAL A 450 11.23 -34.59 14.78
N GLY A 451 11.62 -33.94 13.69
CA GLY A 451 12.86 -33.17 13.59
C GLY A 451 12.64 -31.76 13.07
N ILE A 452 13.49 -30.83 13.53
CA ILE A 452 13.57 -29.47 13.00
C ILE A 452 15.05 -29.08 12.85
N GLU A 453 15.34 -27.95 12.20
CA GLU A 453 16.67 -27.35 12.28
C GLU A 453 16.62 -26.01 13.03
N TRP A 454 17.58 -25.78 13.93
CA TRP A 454 17.55 -24.66 14.88
C TRP A 454 18.93 -24.12 15.19
N SER A 455 19.05 -22.79 15.14
CA SER A 455 20.32 -22.07 15.31
C SER A 455 20.72 -21.73 16.76
N GLY A 456 19.88 -22.05 17.75
CA GLY A 456 20.10 -21.61 19.14
C GLY A 456 20.88 -22.60 20.03
N GLY A 457 21.39 -23.70 19.49
CA GLY A 457 22.05 -24.77 20.27
C GLY A 457 23.34 -24.34 20.98
N GLU A 458 24.17 -23.52 20.33
CA GLU A 458 25.44 -23.02 20.90
C GLU A 458 25.32 -21.63 21.57
N GLY A 459 24.11 -21.08 21.64
CA GLY A 459 23.82 -19.80 22.27
C GLY A 459 23.86 -18.57 21.34
N PRO A 460 23.47 -17.39 21.85
CA PRO A 460 23.08 -16.22 21.04
C PRO A 460 24.23 -15.45 20.36
N LYS A 461 25.46 -15.97 20.44
CA LYS A 461 26.64 -15.36 19.78
C LYS A 461 27.14 -16.19 18.60
N SER A 462 26.61 -17.39 18.41
CA SER A 462 26.97 -18.24 17.28
C SER A 462 26.33 -17.71 16.01
N THR A 463 27.10 -17.67 14.93
CA THR A 463 26.64 -17.20 13.63
C THR A 463 26.85 -18.26 12.58
N GLY A 464 26.00 -18.27 11.56
CA GLY A 464 26.05 -19.22 10.48
C GLY A 464 24.88 -19.11 9.51
N THR A 465 24.91 -19.99 8.52
CA THR A 465 23.84 -20.15 7.54
C THR A 465 23.61 -21.64 7.28
N LEU A 466 22.36 -22.02 7.09
CA LEU A 466 21.96 -23.32 6.56
C LEU A 466 21.56 -23.13 5.10
N LEU A 467 22.20 -23.81 4.17
CA LEU A 467 22.02 -23.61 2.73
C LEU A 467 21.57 -24.91 2.06
N SER A 468 20.42 -24.92 1.40
CA SER A 468 19.94 -26.11 0.67
C SER A 468 20.83 -26.39 -0.54
N ASP A 469 20.73 -27.58 -1.12
CA ASP A 469 21.17 -27.84 -2.48
C ASP A 469 20.36 -26.99 -3.47
N LYS A 470 20.90 -26.82 -4.68
CA LYS A 470 20.16 -26.15 -5.75
C LYS A 470 19.05 -27.07 -6.24
N PHE A 471 17.82 -26.54 -6.29
CA PHE A 471 16.66 -27.26 -6.80
C PHE A 471 15.98 -26.45 -7.90
N LYS A 472 15.23 -27.13 -8.76
CA LYS A 472 14.45 -26.48 -9.79
C LYS A 472 13.09 -26.07 -9.23
N LEU A 473 12.64 -24.84 -9.50
CA LEU A 473 11.31 -24.40 -9.13
C LEU A 473 10.28 -24.99 -10.10
N GLU A 474 9.50 -25.95 -9.63
CA GLU A 474 8.55 -26.74 -10.42
C GLU A 474 7.09 -26.44 -10.07
N ARG A 475 6.81 -26.02 -8.83
CA ARG A 475 5.46 -25.69 -8.35
C ARG A 475 5.28 -24.18 -8.14
N ARG A 476 4.02 -23.75 -8.00
CA ARG A 476 3.65 -22.33 -7.80
C ARG A 476 4.17 -21.78 -6.47
N PHE A 477 4.18 -22.58 -5.42
CA PHE A 477 4.50 -22.14 -4.08
C PHE A 477 5.70 -22.87 -3.51
N VAL A 478 6.51 -22.16 -2.72
CA VAL A 478 7.44 -22.74 -1.75
C VAL A 478 6.87 -22.49 -0.37
N ASN A 479 6.55 -23.57 0.36
CA ASN A 479 6.01 -23.53 1.71
C ASN A 479 7.06 -24.01 2.71
N TYR A 480 7.05 -23.47 3.93
CA TYR A 480 7.90 -23.90 5.02
C TYR A 480 7.37 -23.42 6.37
N LEU A 481 7.77 -24.10 7.45
CA LEU A 481 7.53 -23.69 8.82
C LEU A 481 8.72 -22.91 9.35
N VAL A 482 8.46 -21.87 10.13
CA VAL A 482 9.50 -21.07 10.78
C VAL A 482 9.04 -20.56 12.15
N ALA A 483 9.97 -20.52 13.10
CA ALA A 483 9.82 -19.86 14.41
C ALA A 483 11.11 -19.14 14.80
N GLY A 484 11.04 -18.21 15.76
CA GLY A 484 12.24 -17.58 16.33
C GLY A 484 12.19 -16.06 16.46
N ALA A 485 13.33 -15.45 16.79
CA ALA A 485 13.41 -14.00 16.93
C ALA A 485 13.35 -13.29 15.57
N ARG A 486 12.93 -12.02 15.58
CA ARG A 486 12.82 -11.19 14.37
C ARG A 486 14.06 -10.31 14.20
N ASP A 487 14.66 -10.36 13.02
CA ASP A 487 15.65 -9.39 12.53
C ASP A 487 15.42 -9.23 11.01
N LEU A 488 16.28 -8.46 10.33
CA LEU A 488 16.32 -8.44 8.87
C LEU A 488 16.55 -9.87 8.35
N PRO A 489 15.85 -10.33 7.30
CA PRO A 489 15.99 -11.70 6.79
C PRO A 489 17.43 -12.10 6.42
N ALA A 490 18.23 -11.15 5.94
CA ALA A 490 19.65 -11.35 5.65
C ALA A 490 20.52 -11.59 6.91
N ARG A 491 19.96 -11.39 8.11
CA ARG A 491 20.60 -11.66 9.39
C ARG A 491 19.91 -12.77 10.17
N LEU A 492 18.59 -12.72 10.32
CA LEU A 492 17.82 -13.74 11.01
C LEU A 492 16.51 -14.00 10.26
N GLY A 493 16.54 -15.00 9.37
CA GLY A 493 15.43 -15.27 8.47
C GLY A 493 15.75 -16.30 7.39
N VAL A 494 14.83 -16.45 6.47
CA VAL A 494 14.92 -17.37 5.33
C VAL A 494 14.89 -16.57 4.04
N GLU A 495 15.77 -16.92 3.09
CA GLU A 495 15.90 -16.30 1.78
C GLU A 495 15.82 -17.36 0.68
N LEU A 496 15.14 -17.02 -0.42
CA LEU A 496 15.21 -17.76 -1.68
C LEU A 496 16.19 -17.05 -2.59
N LEU A 497 17.18 -17.80 -3.09
CA LEU A 497 18.20 -17.30 -4.00
C LEU A 497 18.00 -17.88 -5.39
N VAL A 498 18.07 -17.03 -6.40
CA VAL A 498 18.12 -17.41 -7.82
C VAL A 498 19.34 -16.73 -8.42
N GLU A 499 20.22 -17.50 -9.06
CA GLU A 499 21.53 -17.03 -9.54
C GLU A 499 22.36 -16.29 -8.47
N GLY A 500 22.23 -16.71 -7.20
CA GLY A 500 22.92 -16.10 -6.06
C GLY A 500 22.34 -14.76 -5.58
N LYS A 501 21.24 -14.28 -6.19
CA LYS A 501 20.51 -13.09 -5.77
C LYS A 501 19.30 -13.47 -4.93
N VAL A 502 19.06 -12.74 -3.84
CA VAL A 502 17.86 -12.91 -3.02
C VAL A 502 16.66 -12.41 -3.81
N VAL A 503 15.70 -13.30 -4.07
CA VAL A 503 14.47 -13.01 -4.82
C VAL A 503 13.21 -13.13 -3.98
N ARG A 504 13.27 -13.84 -2.84
CA ARG A 504 12.24 -13.84 -1.80
C ARG A 504 12.92 -13.86 -0.43
N ALA A 505 12.27 -13.29 0.57
CA ALA A 505 12.79 -13.33 1.93
C ALA A 505 11.65 -13.30 2.97
N ALA A 506 11.91 -13.83 4.16
CA ALA A 506 11.02 -13.71 5.32
C ALA A 506 11.83 -13.74 6.63
N SER A 507 11.42 -12.96 7.63
CA SER A 507 11.88 -13.11 9.01
C SER A 507 11.08 -14.18 9.74
N ALA A 508 11.59 -14.67 10.86
CA ALA A 508 10.95 -15.76 11.58
C ALA A 508 9.53 -15.44 12.10
N THR A 509 9.24 -14.22 12.59
CA THR A 509 7.97 -13.94 13.31
C THR A 509 7.36 -12.56 13.02
N GLU A 510 6.04 -12.52 12.78
CA GLU A 510 5.23 -11.29 12.64
C GLU A 510 4.08 -11.19 13.67
N ILE A 511 3.89 -12.23 14.50
CA ILE A 511 2.75 -12.37 15.44
C ILE A 511 3.26 -12.28 16.90
N LYS A 512 2.36 -11.88 17.81
CA LYS A 512 2.56 -11.85 19.26
C LYS A 512 2.68 -13.30 19.80
N ASP A 513 3.70 -13.59 20.62
CA ASP A 513 4.01 -14.89 21.27
C ASP A 513 4.76 -15.98 20.45
N ALA A 514 5.47 -15.59 19.40
CA ALA A 514 6.06 -16.52 18.42
C ALA A 514 7.41 -17.17 18.79
N ALA A 515 7.76 -17.24 20.08
CA ALA A 515 9.01 -17.89 20.52
C ALA A 515 8.93 -19.42 20.57
N LYS A 516 7.71 -20.00 20.54
CA LYS A 516 7.49 -21.46 20.58
C LYS A 516 6.73 -22.02 19.37
N ALA A 517 5.68 -21.37 18.88
CA ALA A 517 4.88 -21.91 17.78
C ALA A 517 5.53 -21.64 16.42
N MET A 518 5.63 -22.68 15.58
CA MET A 518 6.06 -22.56 14.18
C MET A 518 4.86 -22.20 13.30
N ASP A 519 5.08 -21.27 12.37
CA ASP A 519 4.05 -20.76 11.47
C ASP A 519 4.37 -21.10 10.02
N TRP A 520 3.33 -21.46 9.25
CA TRP A 520 3.45 -21.67 7.82
C TRP A 520 3.73 -20.36 7.10
N ARG A 521 4.80 -20.35 6.32
CA ARG A 521 5.13 -19.31 5.35
C ARG A 521 5.03 -19.86 3.95
N THR A 522 4.64 -18.97 3.04
CA THR A 522 4.49 -19.28 1.63
C THR A 522 5.11 -18.18 0.79
N TRP A 523 5.93 -18.57 -0.18
CA TRP A 523 6.31 -17.71 -1.29
C TRP A 523 5.56 -18.13 -2.55
N ASP A 524 4.90 -17.18 -3.22
CA ASP A 524 4.49 -17.37 -4.60
C ASP A 524 5.72 -17.14 -5.51
N VAL A 525 6.09 -18.19 -6.22
CA VAL A 525 7.29 -18.28 -7.07
C VAL A 525 6.92 -18.57 -8.53
N HIS A 526 5.66 -18.32 -8.93
CA HIS A 526 5.21 -18.54 -10.31
C HIS A 526 6.07 -17.82 -11.35
N ASP A 527 6.53 -16.60 -11.03
CA ASP A 527 7.44 -15.76 -11.81
C ASP A 527 8.85 -16.35 -11.94
N LEU A 528 9.21 -17.28 -11.07
CA LEU A 528 10.52 -17.94 -11.03
C LEU A 528 10.47 -19.39 -11.51
N LYS A 529 9.34 -19.84 -12.06
CA LYS A 529 9.13 -21.23 -12.48
C LYS A 529 10.18 -21.67 -13.51
N GLY A 530 10.77 -22.84 -13.25
CA GLY A 530 11.80 -23.47 -14.07
C GLY A 530 13.23 -23.01 -13.76
N GLN A 531 13.41 -21.94 -12.98
CA GLN A 531 14.73 -21.46 -12.58
C GLN A 531 15.32 -22.35 -11.48
N MET A 532 16.65 -22.41 -11.42
CA MET A 532 17.36 -23.06 -10.33
C MET A 532 17.42 -22.10 -9.14
N ALA A 533 16.90 -22.55 -8.01
CA ALA A 533 16.86 -21.80 -6.77
C ALA A 533 17.61 -22.53 -5.66
N GLN A 534 17.87 -21.81 -4.57
CA GLN A 534 18.49 -22.31 -3.36
C GLN A 534 17.87 -21.61 -2.16
N ILE A 535 17.63 -22.31 -1.06
CA ILE A 535 17.13 -21.73 0.18
C ILE A 535 18.32 -21.48 1.11
N ARG A 536 18.37 -20.29 1.71
CA ARG A 536 19.33 -19.94 2.76
C ARG A 536 18.60 -19.51 4.02
N VAL A 537 18.88 -20.18 5.13
CA VAL A 537 18.47 -19.76 6.47
C VAL A 537 19.65 -19.05 7.11
N ASN A 538 19.46 -17.82 7.58
CA ASN A 538 20.50 -17.00 8.17
C ASN A 538 20.32 -16.93 9.69
N ASP A 539 21.43 -17.07 10.42
CA ASP A 539 21.58 -16.52 11.77
C ASP A 539 22.92 -15.79 11.91
N GLN A 540 22.84 -14.47 11.90
CA GLN A 540 23.93 -13.51 12.10
C GLN A 540 23.53 -12.52 13.20
N SER A 541 22.47 -12.82 13.96
CA SER A 541 21.86 -11.87 14.89
C SER A 541 22.30 -12.16 16.32
N VAL A 542 22.46 -11.10 17.09
CA VAL A 542 22.65 -11.21 18.55
C VAL A 542 21.32 -11.19 19.31
N LEU A 543 20.20 -11.08 18.60
CA LEU A 543 18.87 -10.85 19.17
C LEU A 543 18.10 -12.14 19.45
N GLY A 544 18.58 -13.30 18.99
CA GLY A 544 17.94 -14.58 19.22
C GLY A 544 18.38 -15.62 18.21
N SER A 545 17.51 -16.61 17.98
CA SER A 545 17.74 -17.72 17.04
C SER A 545 16.51 -17.93 16.16
N ILE A 546 16.68 -18.69 15.09
CA ILE A 546 15.65 -19.14 14.14
C ILE A 546 15.58 -20.67 14.11
N ALA A 547 14.35 -21.19 14.04
CA ALA A 547 14.04 -22.59 13.80
C ALA A 547 13.21 -22.73 12.52
N VAL A 548 13.48 -23.76 11.73
CA VAL A 548 12.80 -24.03 10.45
C VAL A 548 12.45 -25.50 10.30
N ASP A 549 11.41 -25.76 9.53
CA ASP A 549 10.90 -27.11 9.26
C ASP A 549 10.16 -27.16 7.90
N SER A 550 10.04 -28.35 7.31
CA SER A 550 9.05 -28.71 6.28
C SER A 550 9.03 -27.82 5.03
N PHE A 551 10.21 -27.57 4.46
CA PHE A 551 10.34 -26.93 3.15
C PHE A 551 9.80 -27.85 2.05
N ALA A 552 8.83 -27.36 1.28
CA ALA A 552 8.28 -28.08 0.15
C ALA A 552 7.76 -27.16 -0.96
N GLN A 553 7.88 -27.59 -2.21
CA GLN A 553 7.17 -26.98 -3.32
C GLN A 553 5.76 -27.57 -3.42
N SER A 554 4.74 -26.73 -3.59
CA SER A 554 3.35 -27.17 -3.75
C SER A 554 2.59 -26.27 -4.72
N ASP A 555 1.50 -26.80 -5.29
CA ASP A 555 0.55 -26.00 -6.06
C ASP A 555 -0.52 -25.35 -5.15
N LYS A 556 -0.45 -25.58 -3.82
CA LYS A 556 -1.28 -24.92 -2.80
C LYS A 556 -0.42 -24.14 -1.80
N ALA A 557 -0.89 -22.94 -1.42
CA ALA A 557 -0.31 -22.18 -0.33
C ALA A 557 -0.71 -22.79 1.03
N LYS A 558 0.24 -22.90 1.96
CA LYS A 558 -0.01 -23.34 3.35
C LYS A 558 -0.08 -22.18 4.35
N GLY A 559 0.45 -21.01 4.00
CA GLY A 559 0.30 -19.74 4.70
C GLY A 559 -0.10 -18.63 3.74
N LEU A 560 -0.25 -17.40 4.26
CA LEU A 560 -0.43 -16.23 3.40
C LEU A 560 0.85 -16.03 2.57
N PRO A 561 0.75 -15.81 1.24
CA PRO A 561 1.91 -15.45 0.44
C PRO A 561 2.50 -14.11 0.91
N VAL A 562 3.73 -14.12 1.41
CA VAL A 562 4.42 -12.92 1.91
C VAL A 562 5.83 -12.86 1.33
N ASP A 563 6.21 -11.72 0.77
CA ASP A 563 7.56 -11.47 0.26
C ASP A 563 8.17 -10.22 0.89
N ALA A 564 9.08 -10.41 1.84
CA ALA A 564 9.81 -9.32 2.50
C ALA A 564 11.05 -8.86 1.71
N SER A 565 11.29 -9.37 0.50
CA SER A 565 12.34 -8.85 -0.40
C SER A 565 11.94 -7.52 -1.06
N VAL A 566 10.64 -7.24 -1.13
CA VAL A 566 10.08 -5.93 -1.50
C VAL A 566 9.91 -5.12 -0.21
N LEU A 567 10.47 -3.90 -0.18
CA LEU A 567 10.23 -2.95 0.91
C LEU A 567 8.72 -2.88 1.24
N GLY A 568 8.36 -3.22 2.47
CA GLY A 568 7.08 -2.81 3.04
C GLY A 568 5.93 -3.83 2.96
N TYR A 569 6.16 -5.11 3.23
CA TYR A 569 5.06 -6.06 3.46
C TYR A 569 5.14 -6.74 4.83
N GLU A 570 4.69 -6.01 5.86
CA GLU A 570 4.25 -6.56 7.15
C GLU A 570 2.74 -6.35 7.27
N SER A 571 1.95 -7.35 6.95
CA SER A 571 0.49 -7.23 6.75
C SER A 571 -0.27 -6.55 7.91
N LEU A 572 0.29 -6.57 9.12
CA LEU A 572 -0.32 -6.06 10.36
C LEU A 572 0.46 -4.91 11.03
N ARG A 573 1.53 -4.38 10.43
CA ARG A 573 2.36 -3.31 11.03
C ARG A 573 2.54 -2.11 10.09
N PRO A 574 2.75 -0.89 10.62
CA PRO A 574 3.12 0.26 9.81
C PRO A 574 4.40 0.02 8.99
N GLN A 575 4.36 0.30 7.69
CA GLN A 575 5.50 0.07 6.78
C GLN A 575 6.57 1.16 6.83
N TYR A 576 6.19 2.37 7.26
CA TYR A 576 7.05 3.55 7.25
C TYR A 576 7.46 4.03 8.65
N HIS A 577 6.79 3.54 9.69
CA HIS A 577 7.11 3.89 11.07
C HIS A 577 7.85 2.73 11.72
N TYR A 578 8.93 3.04 12.44
CA TYR A 578 9.63 2.04 13.22
C TYR A 578 8.69 1.38 14.23
N THR A 579 8.82 0.07 14.40
CA THR A 579 8.07 -0.67 15.42
C THR A 579 8.99 -1.59 16.21
N ALA A 580 8.78 -1.69 17.52
CA ALA A 580 9.51 -2.64 18.37
C ALA A 580 9.09 -4.08 18.05
N LEU A 581 10.03 -5.04 18.14
CA LEU A 581 9.75 -6.45 17.84
C LEU A 581 8.62 -7.03 18.71
N SER A 582 8.68 -6.75 20.00
CA SER A 582 7.77 -7.24 21.03
C SER A 582 7.54 -6.14 22.06
N GLY A 583 6.74 -6.43 23.07
CA GLY A 583 6.56 -5.51 24.20
C GLY A 583 5.89 -4.19 23.85
N TRP A 584 5.96 -3.26 24.80
CA TRP A 584 5.40 -1.92 24.64
C TRP A 584 6.45 -0.98 24.03
N LEU A 585 5.98 -0.07 23.16
CA LEU A 585 6.75 1.05 22.62
C LEU A 585 5.95 2.34 22.84
N ASN A 586 6.65 3.40 23.22
CA ASN A 586 6.15 4.78 23.32
C ASN A 586 7.23 5.76 22.84
N ASP A 587 6.89 7.05 22.75
CA ASP A 587 7.72 8.25 22.54
C ASP A 587 9.10 8.02 21.91
N ALA A 588 9.30 8.56 20.70
CA ALA A 588 10.63 8.64 20.12
C ALA A 588 11.49 9.62 20.95
N ASN A 589 12.39 9.09 21.75
CA ASN A 589 13.23 9.84 22.68
C ASN A 589 14.55 10.22 22.00
N GLY A 590 14.57 11.35 21.27
CA GLY A 590 15.83 11.87 20.75
C GLY A 590 16.38 11.13 19.53
N LEU A 591 15.68 11.28 18.40
CA LEU A 591 16.21 10.94 17.08
C LEU A 591 17.46 11.79 16.80
N VAL A 592 18.62 11.15 16.62
CA VAL A 592 19.91 11.82 16.39
C VAL A 592 20.49 11.39 15.05
N HIS A 593 20.95 12.33 14.24
CA HIS A 593 21.68 12.04 13.00
C HIS A 593 23.19 12.26 13.19
N TYR A 594 23.98 11.21 12.99
CA TYR A 594 25.43 11.26 13.11
C TYR A 594 26.08 10.32 12.08
N GLN A 595 27.09 10.81 11.36
CA GLN A 595 27.84 10.06 10.33
C GLN A 595 26.98 9.34 9.28
N GLY A 596 25.93 10.01 8.79
CA GLY A 596 25.02 9.44 7.77
C GLY A 596 24.09 8.36 8.31
N VAL A 597 24.01 8.23 9.64
CA VAL A 597 23.18 7.25 10.33
C VAL A 597 22.25 8.00 11.29
N TRP A 598 20.96 7.73 11.17
CA TRP A 598 19.94 8.08 12.14
C TRP A 598 19.96 7.05 13.28
N HIS A 599 20.04 7.52 14.52
CA HIS A 599 19.87 6.75 15.75
C HIS A 599 18.52 7.11 16.35
N LEU A 600 17.60 6.15 16.39
CA LEU A 600 16.29 6.26 17.02
C LEU A 600 16.33 5.57 18.38
N PHE A 601 15.85 6.27 19.39
CA PHE A 601 15.59 5.70 20.70
C PHE A 601 14.12 5.85 21.04
N HIS A 602 13.61 4.91 21.83
CA HIS A 602 12.20 4.89 22.21
C HIS A 602 12.06 4.21 23.56
N GLN A 603 11.01 4.54 24.30
CA GLN A 603 10.73 3.74 25.50
C GLN A 603 10.36 2.32 25.11
N HIS A 604 10.81 1.36 25.90
CA HIS A 604 10.57 -0.05 25.65
C HIS A 604 10.29 -0.77 26.95
N ARG A 605 9.29 -1.67 26.93
CA ARG A 605 9.14 -2.69 27.98
C ARG A 605 9.42 -4.05 27.36
N PRO A 606 10.64 -4.58 27.51
CA PRO A 606 10.98 -5.90 26.99
C PRO A 606 10.23 -6.99 27.79
N PRO A 607 9.87 -8.13 27.19
CA PRO A 607 9.15 -9.20 27.88
C PRO A 607 9.86 -9.78 29.11
N GLU A 608 11.19 -9.68 29.15
CA GLU A 608 12.04 -10.33 30.15
C GLU A 608 12.07 -9.61 31.52
N HIS A 609 11.62 -8.35 31.60
CA HIS A 609 11.54 -7.61 32.86
C HIS A 609 10.46 -6.51 32.84
N ALA A 610 9.95 -6.12 34.01
CA ALA A 610 8.83 -5.17 34.10
C ALA A 610 9.23 -3.69 33.93
N GLY A 611 10.52 -3.36 34.04
CA GLY A 611 11.07 -2.02 33.90
C GLY A 611 10.91 -1.38 32.50
N ILE A 612 11.06 -0.06 32.44
CA ILE A 612 11.08 0.70 31.18
C ILE A 612 12.54 1.04 30.84
N THR A 613 12.97 0.65 29.65
CA THR A 613 14.30 0.92 29.07
C THR A 613 14.19 1.84 27.87
N TRP A 614 15.33 2.28 27.32
CA TRP A 614 15.36 2.86 25.98
C TRP A 614 15.83 1.82 24.97
N GLY A 615 14.92 1.42 24.08
CA GLY A 615 15.27 0.65 22.88
C GLY A 615 16.07 1.50 21.91
N HIS A 616 16.89 0.86 21.08
CA HIS A 616 17.77 1.53 20.12
C HIS A 616 17.65 0.90 18.74
N ALA A 617 17.50 1.74 17.72
CA ALA A 617 17.57 1.35 16.33
C ALA A 617 18.37 2.38 15.54
N LYS A 618 18.93 1.95 14.40
CA LYS A 618 19.60 2.84 13.47
C LYS A 618 19.12 2.67 12.03
N SER A 619 19.17 3.73 11.24
CA SER A 619 18.79 3.72 9.83
C SER A 619 19.66 4.69 9.04
N THR A 620 19.86 4.42 7.75
CA THR A 620 20.53 5.35 6.83
C THR A 620 19.53 6.12 5.95
N ASP A 621 18.27 5.69 5.93
CA ASP A 621 17.25 6.19 5.00
C ASP A 621 15.89 6.50 5.70
N LEU A 622 15.83 6.38 7.03
CA LEU A 622 14.63 6.50 7.87
C LEU A 622 13.51 5.48 7.58
N LEU A 623 13.76 4.53 6.67
CA LEU A 623 12.79 3.52 6.25
C LEU A 623 13.20 2.13 6.73
N ARG A 624 14.48 1.78 6.58
CA ARG A 624 15.06 0.50 6.96
C ARG A 624 15.80 0.66 8.27
N TRP A 625 15.26 0.05 9.31
CA TRP A 625 15.80 0.15 10.66
C TRP A 625 16.51 -1.13 11.05
N GLN A 626 17.79 -1.01 11.40
CA GLN A 626 18.54 -2.02 12.13
C GLN A 626 18.30 -1.82 13.62
N ARG A 627 17.73 -2.82 14.29
CA ARG A 627 17.65 -2.83 15.76
C ARG A 627 19.04 -3.08 16.37
N LEU A 628 19.26 -2.49 17.53
CA LEU A 628 20.47 -2.64 18.33
C LEU A 628 20.09 -3.05 19.77
N PRO A 629 21.05 -3.53 20.58
CA PRO A 629 20.82 -3.73 22.01
C PRO A 629 20.26 -2.46 22.65
N GLU A 630 19.43 -2.64 23.68
CA GLU A 630 18.86 -1.52 24.44
C GLU A 630 19.97 -0.58 24.95
N ALA A 631 19.74 0.72 24.79
CA ALA A 631 20.73 1.75 25.07
C ALA A 631 20.77 2.16 26.54
N ILE A 632 19.61 2.37 27.17
CA ILE A 632 19.54 2.82 28.57
C ILE A 632 18.75 1.81 29.38
N LYS A 633 19.40 1.23 30.38
CA LYS A 633 18.81 0.33 31.37
C LYS A 633 19.14 0.83 32.77
N ILE A 634 18.18 0.71 33.67
CA ILE A 634 18.36 0.96 35.09
C ILE A 634 18.51 -0.39 35.78
N ASP A 635 19.59 -0.58 36.53
CA ASP A 635 19.87 -1.83 37.21
C ASP A 635 18.77 -2.20 38.22
N GLY A 636 18.47 -3.49 38.34
CA GLY A 636 17.47 -4.02 39.29
C GLY A 636 16.14 -4.50 38.68
N GLY A 637 15.99 -4.53 37.36
CA GLY A 637 14.87 -5.18 36.65
C GLY A 637 13.54 -4.40 36.63
N ASP A 638 13.25 -3.63 37.70
CA ASP A 638 12.04 -2.82 37.85
C ASP A 638 12.29 -1.31 37.67
N GLY A 639 13.51 -0.93 37.27
CA GLY A 639 13.87 0.47 37.03
C GLY A 639 13.16 1.06 35.81
N VAL A 640 12.92 2.36 35.83
CA VAL A 640 12.17 3.07 34.78
C VAL A 640 12.98 4.26 34.28
N ALA A 641 13.50 4.13 33.05
CA ALA A 641 14.02 5.22 32.24
C ALA A 641 12.87 5.76 31.36
N ALA A 642 12.21 6.81 31.84
CA ALA A 642 11.09 7.47 31.20
C ALA A 642 11.52 8.33 29.98
N SER A 643 10.60 9.11 29.41
CA SER A 643 10.82 9.90 28.19
C SER A 643 11.89 11.00 28.38
N GLY A 644 12.36 11.56 27.27
CA GLY A 644 13.39 12.60 27.28
C GLY A 644 13.91 12.97 25.90
N SER A 645 15.19 13.34 25.80
CA SER A 645 15.78 13.90 24.58
C SER A 645 17.21 13.44 24.32
N GLY A 646 17.65 13.55 23.06
CA GLY A 646 18.98 13.17 22.61
C GLY A 646 19.59 14.22 21.67
N LEU A 647 20.91 14.40 21.73
CA LEU A 647 21.65 15.32 20.87
C LEU A 647 23.11 14.90 20.63
N VAL A 648 23.73 15.46 19.59
CA VAL A 648 25.18 15.38 19.37
C VAL A 648 25.85 16.60 19.99
N ASP A 649 26.81 16.41 20.90
CA ASP A 649 27.61 17.48 21.47
C ASP A 649 28.86 17.74 20.62
N TRP A 650 28.65 18.40 19.48
CA TRP A 650 29.69 18.66 18.48
C TRP A 650 30.93 19.39 18.99
N LYS A 651 30.79 20.18 20.07
CA LYS A 651 31.87 21.01 20.62
C LYS A 651 32.39 20.50 21.95
N ASN A 652 32.04 19.26 22.33
CA ASN A 652 32.40 18.65 23.61
C ASN A 652 32.15 19.59 24.81
N ARG A 653 31.01 20.31 24.79
CA ARG A 653 30.63 21.23 25.86
C ARG A 653 30.39 20.51 27.18
N SER A 654 30.02 19.23 27.11
CA SER A 654 29.82 18.36 28.27
C SER A 654 31.15 17.87 28.88
N GLY A 655 32.24 17.88 28.12
CA GLY A 655 33.51 17.28 28.52
C GLY A 655 33.49 15.74 28.54
N LEU A 656 32.48 15.10 27.94
CA LEU A 656 32.29 13.64 27.95
C LEU A 656 32.92 12.93 26.74
N GLN A 657 33.50 13.67 25.80
CA GLN A 657 34.17 13.08 24.64
C GLN A 657 35.30 12.13 25.08
N ARG A 658 35.32 10.94 24.48
CA ARG A 658 36.45 10.01 24.56
C ARG A 658 36.88 9.66 23.14
N GLY A 659 38.16 9.83 22.84
CA GLY A 659 38.68 9.62 21.49
C GLY A 659 38.12 10.63 20.48
N GLU A 660 37.88 10.18 19.27
CA GLU A 660 37.66 11.05 18.10
C GLU A 660 36.18 11.41 17.85
N HIS A 661 35.23 10.75 18.51
CA HIS A 661 33.82 10.98 18.28
C HIS A 661 33.23 12.00 19.26
N PRO A 662 32.45 13.00 18.81
CA PRO A 662 31.67 13.83 19.73
C PRO A 662 30.71 12.94 20.54
N PRO A 663 30.49 13.24 21.82
CA PRO A 663 29.61 12.42 22.64
C PRO A 663 28.15 12.64 22.20
N LEU A 664 27.42 11.53 22.10
CA LEU A 664 25.97 11.55 21.98
C LEU A 664 25.40 11.60 23.40
N LEU A 665 24.58 12.61 23.70
CA LEU A 665 24.02 12.83 25.03
C LEU A 665 22.53 12.50 25.03
N PHE A 666 22.07 11.78 26.06
CA PHE A 666 20.71 11.31 26.20
C PHE A 666 20.17 11.67 27.59
N PHE A 667 19.26 12.62 27.64
CA PHE A 667 18.64 13.10 28.86
C PHE A 667 17.32 12.36 29.06
N TYR A 668 17.10 11.81 30.25
CA TYR A 668 15.92 10.99 30.53
C TYR A 668 15.45 11.19 31.96
N SER A 669 14.17 10.92 32.20
CA SER A 669 13.60 10.89 33.55
C SER A 669 13.76 9.51 34.19
N GLU A 670 14.31 9.40 35.39
CA GLU A 670 14.43 8.14 36.14
C GLU A 670 13.44 8.12 37.30
N HIS A 671 12.55 7.11 37.39
CA HIS A 671 11.82 6.86 38.63
C HIS A 671 12.69 6.04 39.59
N ASP A 672 12.87 6.55 40.81
CA ASP A 672 13.60 5.87 41.88
C ASP A 672 12.79 4.79 42.62
N LYS A 673 11.65 4.35 42.07
CA LYS A 673 10.78 3.31 42.68
C LYS A 673 11.53 2.02 42.99
N ALA A 674 12.42 1.58 42.09
CA ALA A 674 13.25 0.40 42.31
C ALA A 674 14.26 0.57 43.47
N LYS A 675 14.52 1.81 43.90
CA LYS A 675 15.38 2.18 45.04
C LYS A 675 14.56 2.49 46.30
N GLY A 676 13.25 2.22 46.30
CA GLY A 676 12.34 2.47 47.43
C GLY A 676 11.82 3.91 47.54
N GLY A 677 12.09 4.77 46.55
CA GLY A 677 11.56 6.13 46.49
C GLY A 677 10.27 6.26 45.65
N ASP A 678 9.77 7.49 45.49
CA ASP A 678 8.66 7.80 44.56
C ASP A 678 8.92 9.07 43.71
N ARG A 679 10.19 9.43 43.55
CA ARG A 679 10.64 10.63 42.84
C ARG A 679 11.05 10.32 41.40
N ILE A 680 10.78 11.28 40.53
CA ILE A 680 11.32 11.34 39.18
C ILE A 680 12.50 12.30 39.15
N ASN A 681 13.67 11.79 38.78
CA ASN A 681 14.90 12.58 38.68
C ASN A 681 15.30 12.74 37.21
N GLN A 682 15.96 13.86 36.88
CA GLN A 682 16.47 14.06 35.52
C GLN A 682 17.91 13.59 35.44
N CYS A 683 18.17 12.66 34.54
CA CYS A 683 19.44 11.93 34.42
C CYS A 683 20.01 12.08 32.99
N LEU A 684 21.28 11.73 32.86
CA LEU A 684 22.03 11.70 31.60
C LEU A 684 22.66 10.33 31.38
N ALA A 685 22.51 9.79 30.19
CA ALA A 685 23.37 8.75 29.65
C ALA A 685 24.11 9.30 28.43
N PHE A 686 25.24 8.71 28.07
CA PHE A 686 25.99 9.15 26.91
C PHE A 686 26.67 7.98 26.19
N SER A 687 26.95 8.20 24.91
CA SER A 687 27.83 7.35 24.12
C SER A 687 29.02 8.16 23.64
N ALA A 688 30.22 7.62 23.81
CA ALA A 688 31.46 8.21 23.31
C ALA A 688 32.07 7.44 22.13
N ASP A 689 31.34 6.47 21.57
CA ASP A 689 31.84 5.54 20.55
C ASP A 689 30.92 5.45 19.32
N ALA A 690 30.31 6.59 18.96
CA ALA A 690 29.37 6.72 17.84
C ALA A 690 28.06 5.92 18.05
N GLY A 691 27.58 5.83 19.29
CA GLY A 691 26.32 5.16 19.62
C GLY A 691 26.43 3.63 19.60
N LYS A 692 27.61 3.05 19.83
CA LYS A 692 27.78 1.59 19.92
C LYS A 692 27.54 1.09 21.34
N THR A 693 28.00 1.83 22.34
CA THR A 693 27.78 1.57 23.76
C THR A 693 27.31 2.83 24.49
N PHE A 694 26.63 2.62 25.61
CA PHE A 694 26.00 3.68 26.39
C PHE A 694 26.36 3.52 27.87
N GLU A 695 26.70 4.63 28.50
CA GLU A 695 27.04 4.69 29.92
C GLU A 695 26.12 5.66 30.64
N LEU A 696 25.63 5.26 31.83
CA LEU A 696 24.95 6.18 32.73
C LEU A 696 25.98 7.18 33.27
N TYR A 697 25.65 8.47 33.26
CA TYR A 697 26.52 9.51 33.79
C TYR A 697 26.69 9.35 35.31
N LYS A 698 27.94 9.24 35.76
CA LYS A 698 28.26 9.03 37.19
C LYS A 698 27.75 10.16 38.10
N GLY A 699 27.54 11.36 37.57
CA GLY A 699 27.00 12.49 38.31
C GLY A 699 25.47 12.57 38.33
N ASN A 700 24.77 11.52 37.91
CA ASN A 700 23.31 11.47 38.01
C ASN A 700 22.84 11.44 39.48
N PRO A 701 21.68 12.05 39.79
CA PRO A 701 20.82 12.81 38.87
C PRO A 701 21.38 14.22 38.58
N LEU A 702 21.15 14.74 37.37
CA LEU A 702 21.51 16.11 36.98
C LEU A 702 20.64 17.17 37.67
N LEU A 703 19.34 16.88 37.83
CA LEU A 703 18.38 17.78 38.46
C LEU A 703 17.41 16.99 39.33
N VAL A 704 17.30 17.43 40.58
CA VAL A 704 16.29 16.98 41.55
C VAL A 704 15.40 18.18 41.85
N THR A 705 14.13 18.11 41.49
CA THR A 705 13.18 19.19 41.78
C THR A 705 12.46 18.95 43.12
N PRO A 706 11.81 19.98 43.70
CA PRO A 706 11.02 19.82 44.91
C PRO A 706 9.81 18.89 44.76
N ALA A 707 9.18 18.88 43.58
CA ALA A 707 8.04 18.00 43.29
C ALA A 707 8.53 16.61 42.86
N THR A 708 7.77 15.57 43.18
CA THR A 708 8.22 14.19 42.96
C THR A 708 7.94 13.66 41.56
N LYS A 709 7.28 14.44 40.70
CA LYS A 709 6.73 13.97 39.41
C LYS A 709 7.14 14.81 38.19
N ASP A 710 8.07 15.76 38.34
CA ASP A 710 8.57 16.57 37.22
C ASP A 710 9.39 15.69 36.27
N ARG A 711 9.20 15.82 34.95
CA ARG A 711 9.70 14.84 33.98
C ARG A 711 9.86 15.35 32.55
N ASP A 712 10.41 14.47 31.72
CA ASP A 712 10.57 14.55 30.26
C ASP A 712 11.47 15.72 29.83
N PRO A 713 12.79 15.65 30.11
CA PRO A 713 13.69 16.77 29.91
C PRO A 713 14.06 16.93 28.43
N LYS A 714 13.76 18.10 27.86
CA LYS A 714 14.34 18.56 26.59
C LYS A 714 15.54 19.43 26.85
N VAL A 715 16.73 18.96 26.47
CA VAL A 715 17.98 19.70 26.71
C VAL A 715 18.65 20.10 25.39
N PHE A 716 19.19 21.31 25.35
CA PHE A 716 20.03 21.80 24.26
C PHE A 716 21.04 22.84 24.77
N TYR A 717 22.11 23.07 24.00
CA TYR A 717 23.05 24.15 24.29
C TYR A 717 22.62 25.41 23.55
N HIS A 718 22.40 26.50 24.28
CA HIS A 718 22.03 27.79 23.70
C HIS A 718 23.26 28.68 23.55
N GLU A 719 23.77 28.79 22.32
CA GLU A 719 25.01 29.52 22.00
C GLU A 719 24.99 30.99 22.47
N PRO A 720 23.92 31.79 22.28
CA PRO A 720 23.91 33.18 22.72
C PRO A 720 24.08 33.36 24.24
N SER A 721 23.49 32.49 25.05
CA SER A 721 23.60 32.57 26.53
C SER A 721 24.74 31.76 27.11
N LYS A 722 25.51 31.07 26.26
CA LYS A 722 26.63 30.19 26.60
C LYS A 722 26.28 29.19 27.71
N ALA A 723 25.10 28.59 27.63
CA ALA A 723 24.59 27.71 28.68
C ALA A 723 23.71 26.60 28.11
N TRP A 724 23.64 25.51 28.86
CA TRP A 724 22.67 24.45 28.68
C TRP A 724 21.30 24.92 29.15
N ILE A 725 20.29 24.65 28.35
CA ILE A 725 18.89 24.92 28.64
C ILE A 725 18.16 23.59 28.72
N MET A 726 17.40 23.39 29.78
CA MET A 726 16.50 22.26 29.96
C MET A 726 15.07 22.81 30.05
N VAL A 727 14.20 22.34 29.17
CA VAL A 727 12.75 22.53 29.30
C VAL A 727 12.19 21.26 29.93
N LEU A 728 11.48 21.41 31.03
CA LEU A 728 10.99 20.30 31.85
C LEU A 728 9.51 20.47 32.15
N SER A 729 8.73 19.39 32.05
CA SER A 729 7.34 19.37 32.50
C SER A 729 7.29 19.37 34.03
N LEU A 730 6.58 20.33 34.61
CA LEU A 730 6.42 20.49 36.06
C LEU A 730 4.99 20.12 36.47
N SER A 731 4.85 19.04 37.25
CA SER A 731 3.55 18.54 37.75
C SER A 731 3.49 18.81 39.24
N ARG A 732 3.10 20.02 39.62
CA ARG A 732 3.25 20.52 41.00
C ARG A 732 2.30 19.89 42.03
N ASP A 733 1.32 19.06 41.64
CA ASP A 733 0.52 18.26 42.60
C ASP A 733 -0.11 16.97 42.03
N ASN A 734 0.03 16.64 40.74
CA ASN A 734 -0.46 15.40 40.11
C ASN A 734 -1.96 15.05 40.24
N LYS A 735 -2.74 15.75 41.08
CA LYS A 735 -4.19 15.63 41.25
C LYS A 735 -4.95 16.42 40.20
N ASP A 736 -4.27 17.38 39.57
CA ASP A 736 -4.82 18.25 38.55
C ASP A 736 -3.85 18.30 37.36
N ARG A 737 -4.13 17.50 36.33
CA ARG A 737 -3.36 17.46 35.08
C ARG A 737 -3.73 18.62 34.14
N GLU A 738 -4.71 19.45 34.48
CA GLU A 738 -5.13 20.58 33.66
C GLU A 738 -4.29 21.84 33.89
N HIS A 739 -3.30 21.78 34.78
CA HIS A 739 -2.46 22.92 35.17
C HIS A 739 -0.95 22.61 35.14
N VAL A 740 -0.51 21.71 34.25
CA VAL A 740 0.93 21.44 34.05
C VAL A 740 1.63 22.71 33.53
N THR A 741 2.83 22.99 34.04
CA THR A 741 3.67 24.11 33.59
C THR A 741 4.99 23.61 33.01
N TYR A 742 5.71 24.46 32.29
CA TYR A 742 7.08 24.19 31.83
C TYR A 742 8.10 25.03 32.58
N GLY A 743 9.08 24.36 33.18
CA GLY A 743 10.26 25.01 33.75
C GLY A 743 11.36 25.14 32.72
N ILE A 744 11.88 26.35 32.52
CA ILE A 744 13.11 26.62 31.76
C ILE A 744 14.25 26.72 32.77
N PHE A 745 15.11 25.71 32.79
CA PHE A 745 16.29 25.65 33.62
C PHE A 745 17.54 25.99 32.82
N ARG A 746 18.49 26.66 33.47
CA ARG A 746 19.80 27.01 32.90
C ARG A 746 20.92 26.34 33.69
N SER A 747 21.92 25.82 32.99
CA SER A 747 23.17 25.35 33.58
C SER A 747 24.39 25.77 32.78
N PRO A 748 25.46 26.29 33.42
CA PRO A 748 26.72 26.57 32.74
C PRO A 748 27.56 25.31 32.47
N ASP A 749 27.32 24.21 33.19
CA ASP A 749 28.26 23.08 33.31
C ASP A 749 27.60 21.68 33.33
N LEU A 750 26.29 21.58 33.05
CA LEU A 750 25.42 20.40 33.21
C LEU A 750 25.26 19.90 34.65
N LYS A 751 25.91 20.51 35.64
CA LYS A 751 25.87 20.07 37.05
C LYS A 751 25.01 20.99 37.90
N SER A 752 25.15 22.30 37.68
CA SER A 752 24.48 23.33 38.45
C SER A 752 23.29 23.87 37.65
N TRP A 753 22.07 23.49 38.02
CA TRP A 753 20.84 23.90 37.33
C TRP A 753 20.06 24.93 38.15
N LYS A 754 19.61 25.99 37.49
CA LYS A 754 18.77 27.04 38.08
C LYS A 754 17.49 27.21 37.25
N LEU A 755 16.34 27.20 37.90
CA LEU A 755 15.07 27.60 37.28
C LEU A 755 15.12 29.09 36.92
N MET A 756 14.94 29.40 35.65
CA MET A 756 14.95 30.77 35.13
C MET A 756 13.55 31.33 34.98
N GLN A 757 12.65 30.50 34.46
CA GLN A 757 11.28 30.87 34.17
C GLN A 757 10.37 29.64 34.27
N GLU A 758 9.14 29.86 34.69
CA GLU A 758 8.06 28.88 34.61
C GLU A 758 6.98 29.44 33.69
N LEU A 759 6.50 28.61 32.75
CA LEU A 759 5.51 28.96 31.74
C LEU A 759 4.22 28.16 31.96
N GLY A 760 3.07 28.83 32.03
CA GLY A 760 1.76 28.21 32.17
C GLY A 760 0.73 29.13 32.84
N PRO A 761 -0.45 28.58 33.21
CA PRO A 761 -0.84 27.17 33.11
C PRO A 761 -1.09 26.72 31.66
N GLY A 762 -0.75 25.46 31.37
CA GLY A 762 -1.09 24.74 30.13
C GLY A 762 -2.06 23.58 30.39
N SER A 763 -2.53 22.90 29.34
CA SER A 763 -3.46 21.76 29.46
C SER A 763 -2.72 20.40 29.56
N TRP A 764 -3.44 19.31 29.80
CA TRP A 764 -2.83 17.96 29.95
C TRP A 764 -1.97 17.49 28.77
N TYR A 765 -2.14 18.08 27.58
CA TYR A 765 -1.31 17.83 26.40
C TYR A 765 0.11 18.43 26.49
N TRP A 766 0.45 19.10 27.58
CA TRP A 766 1.75 19.74 27.82
C TRP A 766 2.76 18.79 28.51
N GLU A 767 2.57 17.48 28.41
CA GLU A 767 3.54 16.43 28.75
C GLU A 767 4.59 16.33 27.62
N CYS A 768 5.87 16.00 27.91
CA CYS A 768 6.97 15.96 26.93
C CYS A 768 7.23 17.28 26.13
N PRO A 769 7.74 18.36 26.76
CA PRO A 769 8.04 19.60 26.06
C PRO A 769 9.06 19.43 24.93
N ASP A 770 8.88 20.18 23.85
CA ASP A 770 9.95 20.45 22.89
C ASP A 770 10.06 21.96 22.62
N MET A 771 11.30 22.43 22.44
CA MET A 771 11.61 23.82 22.09
C MET A 771 12.77 23.83 21.12
N TYR A 772 12.58 24.52 20.01
CA TYR A 772 13.60 24.74 18.99
C TYR A 772 13.61 26.22 18.62
N GLN A 773 14.78 26.68 18.19
CA GLN A 773 14.93 28.05 17.71
C GLN A 773 14.26 28.18 16.34
N LEU A 774 13.39 29.18 16.16
CA LEU A 774 12.89 29.58 14.85
C LEU A 774 13.96 30.41 14.13
N ALA A 775 14.08 30.19 12.82
CA ALA A 775 15.08 30.82 11.97
C ALA A 775 14.82 32.30 11.73
#